data_AF-A0A0A1VA76-F1
#
_entry.id   AF-A0A0A1VA76-F1
#
_cell.length_a   1.000
_cell.length_b   1.000
_cell.length_c   1.000
_cell.angle_alpha   90.00
_cell.angle_beta   90.00
_cell.angle_gamma   90.00
#
_symmetry.space_group_name_H-M   'P 1'
#
loop_
_entity.id
_entity.type
_entity.pdbx_description
1 polymer ?
#
loop_
_entity_poly.entity_id
_entity_poly.type
_entity_poly.pdbx_seq_one_letter_code
_entity_poly.pdbx_strand_id
1 'polypeptide(L)'
;MAIGSQLSLLLAAATALAPAQVAAAVVQDLPRQHDASGSADVVVRQASLVQRATDQSPKGYAPSPVDCPTSRPKVRDGGGLSSQEREWLPKRRNETVAPIRELLKRIAIPGFDSDAYLKNAASDPTALPNIGLAVSGGGYRAMLNGAGAVAAWDSRSTGSQTKGNLGGLLQSATYISGLSGGSWLVGSMYTNNFTSVQDAVNAPQIWQFDDSILKGPEQYSLLQYYSEILDDVDAKDKAGFDRSITDYWGRMLAYQLINATNGGPGFTYSSIAKDPDFSSGKNPLPLIVADGRAPGQKIIASNSTIYEFTPWEFGSFDPSLQGFVPLQYVGSNFTNGSIPSNQKCIVGFDNAGFIMGTSSSLFNQIIMYIKDGNSRYVPEDIPKFVVDALTTFLNALGDESNDIADWTPNPFKGWNTAKNPSANETRLTLVDGGEDLQNVPYHPHLFRERRVDVVFSIDSSADTDSSWPDGASAIATYERSLQSSVANGTGFPAVPGKDTFVNLGLNSRPAFFGCDSSNLTAPSPLIVYIPNYPYIYESNISTFQMAIKSDERDAIVQNGWAVATQLNSTRDPDWAVCVGCAMLARSFERTRTAVPDKCRQCFTNYCWNGTLNETKPAPYVPSLYGKPILSKSSGAAGQELSAMMTTVGLVVMAVTAFNL
;
A
#
# COMPACT_ATOMS: atom_id res chain seq x y z
N MET A 1 33.73 14.06 -7.42
CA MET A 1 34.62 13.78 -8.57
C MET A 1 34.84 12.28 -8.84
N ALA A 2 34.63 11.36 -7.87
CA ALA A 2 34.77 9.91 -8.08
C ALA A 2 33.53 9.21 -8.69
N ILE A 3 32.34 9.83 -8.65
CA ILE A 3 31.08 9.22 -9.13
C ILE A 3 31.00 9.19 -10.67
N GLY A 4 31.59 10.17 -11.37
CA GLY A 4 31.58 10.24 -12.83
C GLY A 4 32.37 9.11 -13.53
N SER A 5 33.38 8.53 -12.86
CA SER A 5 34.15 7.40 -13.44
C SER A 5 33.40 6.06 -13.33
N GLN A 6 32.47 5.92 -12.37
CA GLN A 6 31.68 4.71 -12.21
C GLN A 6 30.42 4.69 -13.09
N LEU A 7 29.83 5.86 -13.39
CA LEU A 7 28.81 6.02 -14.42
C LEU A 7 29.33 5.58 -15.80
N SER A 8 30.60 5.90 -16.07
CA SER A 8 31.30 5.48 -17.28
C SER A 8 31.48 3.97 -17.37
N LEU A 9 31.54 3.23 -16.25
CA LEU A 9 31.65 1.76 -16.24
C LEU A 9 30.32 1.07 -16.58
N LEU A 10 29.18 1.58 -16.08
CA LEU A 10 27.84 1.12 -16.47
C LEU A 10 27.55 1.36 -17.96
N LEU A 11 27.87 2.57 -18.45
CA LEU A 11 27.71 2.95 -19.86
C LEU A 11 28.74 2.26 -20.80
N ALA A 12 29.98 2.03 -20.34
CA ALA A 12 31.01 1.32 -21.10
C ALA A 12 30.75 -0.19 -21.20
N ALA A 13 30.21 -0.83 -20.15
CA ALA A 13 29.86 -2.25 -20.19
C ALA A 13 28.68 -2.51 -21.14
N ALA A 14 27.71 -1.60 -21.18
CA ALA A 14 26.55 -1.71 -22.07
C ALA A 14 26.87 -1.37 -23.55
N THR A 15 27.82 -0.48 -23.80
CA THR A 15 28.29 -0.20 -25.18
C THR A 15 29.16 -1.30 -25.77
N ALA A 16 29.82 -2.12 -24.94
CA ALA A 16 30.62 -3.26 -25.39
C ALA A 16 29.80 -4.45 -25.92
N LEU A 17 28.46 -4.43 -25.79
CA LEU A 17 27.55 -5.52 -26.18
C LEU A 17 26.51 -5.12 -27.25
N ALA A 18 26.56 -3.90 -27.78
CA ALA A 18 25.70 -3.52 -28.90
C ALA A 18 26.22 -4.17 -30.21
N PRO A 19 25.43 -5.00 -30.92
CA PRO A 19 25.81 -5.42 -32.26
C PRO A 19 25.81 -4.19 -33.18
N ALA A 20 26.94 -3.97 -33.86
CA ALA A 20 27.08 -2.92 -34.85
C ALA A 20 26.18 -3.21 -36.06
N GLN A 21 25.05 -2.51 -36.16
CA GLN A 21 24.16 -2.22 -37.30
C GLN A 21 22.77 -1.96 -36.68
N VAL A 22 22.06 -0.87 -36.94
CA VAL A 22 21.31 -0.60 -38.18
C VAL A 22 21.11 0.92 -38.37
N ALA A 23 21.13 1.32 -39.64
CA ALA A 23 20.92 2.66 -40.15
C ALA A 23 19.57 3.31 -39.77
N ALA A 24 19.60 4.64 -39.70
CA ALA A 24 18.47 5.52 -39.44
C ALA A 24 17.26 5.23 -40.36
N ALA A 25 16.09 4.99 -39.76
CA ALA A 25 14.80 5.09 -40.43
C ALA A 25 14.11 6.38 -39.97
N VAL A 26 14.04 7.34 -40.90
CA VAL A 26 13.27 8.58 -40.78
C VAL A 26 11.78 8.23 -40.83
N VAL A 27 11.03 8.59 -39.78
CA VAL A 27 9.57 8.51 -39.77
C VAL A 27 9.03 9.65 -40.64
N GLN A 28 8.55 9.33 -41.84
CA GLN A 28 7.79 10.25 -42.68
C GLN A 28 6.29 10.11 -42.38
N ASP A 29 5.70 11.24 -42.00
CA ASP A 29 4.27 11.52 -41.92
C ASP A 29 3.62 11.42 -43.31
N LEU A 30 2.56 10.62 -43.48
CA LEU A 30 1.66 10.69 -44.63
C LEU A 30 0.20 10.40 -44.23
N PRO A 31 -0.79 11.01 -44.92
CA PRO A 31 -2.03 11.47 -44.31
C PRO A 31 -3.24 10.53 -44.50
N ARG A 32 -4.20 10.67 -43.59
CA ARG A 32 -5.54 10.06 -43.60
C ARG A 32 -6.26 10.29 -44.95
N GLN A 33 -6.79 9.21 -45.53
CA GLN A 33 -7.93 9.27 -46.44
C GLN A 33 -9.07 8.39 -45.91
N HIS A 34 -10.25 9.00 -45.89
CA HIS A 34 -11.54 8.37 -45.68
C HIS A 34 -11.86 7.41 -46.82
N ASP A 35 -12.39 6.23 -46.49
CA ASP A 35 -13.47 5.64 -47.26
C ASP A 35 -14.34 4.76 -46.37
N ALA A 36 -15.66 4.87 -46.59
CA ALA A 36 -16.72 4.24 -45.82
C ALA A 36 -17.29 3.04 -46.58
N SER A 37 -17.45 1.89 -45.92
CA SER A 37 -18.63 0.99 -46.06
C SER A 37 -18.50 -0.29 -45.23
N GLY A 38 -19.55 -0.63 -44.48
CA GLY A 38 -20.02 -2.02 -44.31
C GLY A 38 -19.61 -2.83 -43.06
N SER A 39 -20.40 -2.68 -41.99
CA SER A 39 -20.94 -3.76 -41.12
C SER A 39 -20.00 -4.70 -40.33
N ALA A 40 -19.88 -4.44 -39.01
CA ALA A 40 -20.34 -5.32 -37.92
C ALA A 40 -19.93 -4.70 -36.57
N ASP A 41 -20.92 -4.42 -35.71
CA ASP A 41 -20.79 -3.71 -34.45
C ASP A 41 -19.87 -4.43 -33.45
N VAL A 42 -18.61 -3.98 -33.36
CA VAL A 42 -17.83 -4.00 -32.13
C VAL A 42 -17.75 -2.55 -31.67
N VAL A 43 -18.62 -2.18 -30.74
CA VAL A 43 -18.52 -0.88 -30.05
C VAL A 43 -17.29 -0.95 -29.15
N VAL A 44 -16.12 -0.66 -29.74
CA VAL A 44 -14.98 -0.13 -28.99
C VAL A 44 -15.49 1.18 -28.40
N ARG A 45 -15.91 1.15 -27.14
CA ARG A 45 -16.13 2.37 -26.37
C ARG A 45 -14.81 3.14 -26.44
N GLN A 46 -14.76 4.16 -27.30
CA GLN A 46 -13.82 5.25 -27.17
C GLN A 46 -13.93 5.70 -25.72
N ALA A 47 -12.92 5.36 -24.93
CA ALA A 47 -12.79 5.83 -23.57
C ALA A 47 -12.91 7.35 -23.64
N SER A 48 -13.99 7.89 -23.09
CA SER A 48 -14.01 9.29 -22.69
C SER A 48 -12.70 9.56 -21.95
N LEU A 49 -12.01 10.64 -22.30
CA LEU A 49 -10.80 11.10 -21.63
C LEU A 49 -11.07 11.29 -20.13
N VAL A 50 -10.98 10.22 -19.34
CA VAL A 50 -11.01 10.29 -17.88
C VAL A 50 -9.59 10.67 -17.45
N GLN A 51 -9.45 11.81 -16.78
CA GLN A 51 -8.15 12.36 -16.39
C GLN A 51 -7.57 11.56 -15.21
N ARG A 52 -6.48 10.82 -15.46
CA ARG A 52 -5.64 10.16 -14.45
C ARG A 52 -5.01 11.17 -13.47
N ALA A 53 -4.32 10.68 -12.44
CA ALA A 53 -3.18 11.43 -11.91
C ALA A 53 -2.33 11.87 -13.11
N THR A 54 -1.90 13.13 -13.13
CA THR A 54 -1.33 13.75 -14.32
C THR A 54 0.10 14.15 -14.08
N ASP A 55 0.83 14.32 -15.18
CA ASP A 55 2.07 15.04 -15.15
C ASP A 55 1.81 16.48 -14.67
N GLN A 56 2.29 16.77 -13.46
CA GLN A 56 2.18 18.08 -12.83
C GLN A 56 3.57 18.64 -12.51
N SER A 57 4.64 17.99 -12.98
CA SER A 57 5.99 18.45 -12.78
C SER A 57 6.54 19.08 -14.07
N PRO A 58 6.91 20.38 -14.06
CA PRO A 58 7.39 21.07 -15.26
C PRO A 58 8.63 20.44 -15.91
N LYS A 59 9.42 19.66 -15.17
CA LYS A 59 10.69 19.09 -15.62
C LYS A 59 10.82 17.61 -15.25
N GLY A 60 9.77 16.82 -15.46
CA GLY A 60 9.78 15.39 -15.16
C GLY A 60 10.09 15.15 -13.68
N TYR A 61 11.12 14.36 -13.38
CA TYR A 61 11.46 14.02 -12.00
C TYR A 61 12.09 15.19 -11.20
N ALA A 62 12.62 16.21 -11.88
CA ALA A 62 13.30 17.32 -11.22
C ALA A 62 12.31 18.29 -10.56
N PRO A 63 12.35 18.49 -9.22
CA PRO A 63 11.51 19.47 -8.57
C PRO A 63 11.80 20.87 -9.09
N SER A 64 10.74 21.66 -9.29
CA SER A 64 10.82 22.89 -10.07
C SER A 64 10.23 24.09 -9.33
N PRO A 65 10.91 25.26 -9.38
CA PRO A 65 10.38 26.48 -8.77
C PRO A 65 9.26 27.08 -9.62
N VAL A 66 8.15 27.41 -8.95
CA VAL A 66 6.97 28.09 -9.51
C VAL A 66 6.61 29.29 -8.65
N ASP A 67 5.83 30.21 -9.22
CA ASP A 67 5.28 31.29 -8.42
C ASP A 67 4.28 30.71 -7.41
N CYS A 68 4.41 31.13 -6.15
CA CYS A 68 3.49 30.69 -5.12
C CYS A 68 2.08 31.25 -5.37
N PRO A 69 1.03 30.53 -4.94
CA PRO A 69 -0.32 31.09 -4.93
C PRO A 69 -0.38 32.34 -4.05
N THR A 70 -1.36 33.21 -4.32
CA THR A 70 -1.57 34.48 -3.59
C THR A 70 -1.62 34.27 -2.07
N SER A 71 -2.36 33.24 -1.64
CA SER A 71 -2.26 32.72 -0.27
C SER A 71 -1.09 31.74 -0.19
N ARG A 72 0.05 32.20 0.34
CA ARG A 72 1.26 31.37 0.40
C ARG A 72 1.04 30.13 1.28
N PRO A 73 1.52 28.94 0.85
CA PRO A 73 1.48 27.72 1.65
C PRO A 73 2.18 27.88 3.01
N LYS A 74 1.66 27.20 4.02
CA LYS A 74 2.19 27.16 5.39
C LYS A 74 2.01 25.77 5.99
N VAL A 75 2.78 25.45 7.02
CA VAL A 75 2.49 24.30 7.88
C VAL A 75 1.17 24.57 8.61
N ARG A 76 0.24 23.64 8.50
CA ARG A 76 -1.03 23.63 9.20
C ARG A 76 -0.89 22.86 10.51
N ASP A 77 -1.50 23.36 11.57
CA ASP A 77 -1.65 22.59 12.81
C ASP A 77 -2.45 21.31 12.58
N GLY A 78 -1.88 20.18 12.99
CA GLY A 78 -2.46 18.85 12.84
C GLY A 78 -3.49 18.48 13.92
N GLY A 79 -4.06 19.43 14.65
CA GLY A 79 -5.08 19.15 15.67
C GLY A 79 -6.42 18.68 15.11
N GLY A 80 -6.64 18.80 13.80
CA GLY A 80 -7.86 18.37 13.10
C GLY A 80 -7.64 18.13 11.61
N LEU A 81 -8.69 17.79 10.87
CA LEU A 81 -8.63 17.55 9.43
C LEU A 81 -8.31 18.83 8.63
N SER A 82 -7.78 18.70 7.42
CA SER A 82 -7.62 19.83 6.52
C SER A 82 -8.96 20.37 6.03
N SER A 83 -8.98 21.60 5.50
CA SER A 83 -10.16 22.13 4.81
C SER A 83 -10.54 21.26 3.60
N GLN A 84 -9.56 20.74 2.87
CA GLN A 84 -9.76 19.91 1.70
C GLN A 84 -10.47 18.59 2.07
N GLU A 85 -10.00 17.88 3.11
CA GLU A 85 -10.66 16.66 3.56
C GLU A 85 -12.07 16.96 4.09
N ARG A 86 -12.25 18.03 4.89
CA ARG A 86 -13.58 18.45 5.38
C ARG A 86 -14.57 18.82 4.28
N GLU A 87 -14.12 19.47 3.21
CA GLU A 87 -14.94 19.82 2.05
C GLU A 87 -15.27 18.62 1.17
N TRP A 88 -14.36 17.64 1.12
CA TRP A 88 -14.51 16.42 0.34
C TRP A 88 -15.45 15.41 1.01
N LEU A 89 -15.40 15.29 2.34
CA LEU A 89 -16.16 14.28 3.10
C LEU A 89 -17.68 14.28 2.82
N PRO A 90 -18.40 15.43 2.77
CA PRO A 90 -19.81 15.45 2.41
C PRO A 90 -20.08 14.94 0.99
N LYS A 91 -19.19 15.20 0.03
CA LYS A 91 -19.31 14.68 -1.34
C LYS A 91 -19.17 13.16 -1.34
N ARG A 92 -18.10 12.65 -0.71
CA ARG A 92 -17.90 11.20 -0.54
C ARG A 92 -19.08 10.55 0.15
N ARG A 93 -19.61 11.18 1.20
CA ARG A 93 -20.75 10.66 1.96
C ARG A 93 -21.99 10.46 1.09
N ASN A 94 -22.24 11.36 0.13
CA ASN A 94 -23.34 11.19 -0.81
C ASN A 94 -23.10 10.01 -1.77
N GLU A 95 -21.86 9.85 -2.23
CA GLU A 95 -21.47 8.76 -3.13
C GLU A 95 -21.47 7.37 -2.46
N THR A 96 -21.34 7.28 -1.13
CA THR A 96 -21.40 5.99 -0.42
C THR A 96 -22.82 5.50 -0.11
N VAL A 97 -23.85 6.36 -0.20
CA VAL A 97 -25.23 6.00 0.17
C VAL A 97 -25.77 4.84 -0.69
N ALA A 98 -25.70 4.96 -2.01
CA ALA A 98 -26.21 3.94 -2.92
C ALA A 98 -25.43 2.62 -2.80
N PRO A 99 -24.08 2.60 -2.86
CA PRO A 99 -23.30 1.38 -2.67
C PRO A 99 -23.57 0.65 -1.35
N ILE A 100 -23.67 1.37 -0.23
CA ILE A 100 -23.95 0.77 1.08
C ILE A 100 -25.33 0.10 1.07
N ARG A 101 -26.35 0.77 0.54
CA ARG A 101 -27.71 0.24 0.46
C ARG A 101 -27.79 -0.98 -0.45
N GLU A 102 -27.19 -0.91 -1.64
CA GLU A 102 -27.18 -2.01 -2.60
C GLU A 102 -26.46 -3.25 -2.05
N LEU A 103 -25.29 -3.05 -1.42
CA LEU A 103 -24.53 -4.13 -0.78
C LEU A 103 -25.33 -4.77 0.37
N LEU A 104 -25.86 -3.99 1.31
CA LEU A 104 -26.60 -4.51 2.47
C LEU A 104 -27.92 -5.18 2.06
N LYS A 105 -28.61 -4.65 1.05
CA LYS A 105 -29.80 -5.28 0.47
C LYS A 105 -29.48 -6.66 -0.11
N ARG A 106 -28.34 -6.79 -0.81
CA ARG A 106 -27.90 -8.09 -1.36
C ARG A 106 -27.43 -9.05 -0.27
N ILE A 107 -26.76 -8.55 0.76
CA ILE A 107 -26.35 -9.33 1.94
C ILE A 107 -27.59 -9.91 2.65
N ALA A 108 -28.69 -9.15 2.69
CA ALA A 108 -29.98 -9.58 3.22
C ALA A 108 -29.89 -10.16 4.64
N ILE A 109 -29.44 -9.34 5.60
CA ILE A 109 -29.31 -9.72 7.02
C ILE A 109 -30.66 -10.28 7.52
N PRO A 110 -30.73 -11.56 7.92
CA PRO A 110 -31.95 -12.19 8.39
C PRO A 110 -32.63 -11.41 9.52
N GLY A 111 -33.93 -11.15 9.36
CA GLY A 111 -34.73 -10.42 10.35
C GLY A 111 -34.47 -8.91 10.42
N PHE A 112 -33.76 -8.33 9.45
CA PHE A 112 -33.43 -6.92 9.43
C PHE A 112 -33.65 -6.28 8.04
N ASP A 113 -34.52 -5.27 7.99
CA ASP A 113 -34.78 -4.50 6.77
C ASP A 113 -33.78 -3.34 6.65
N SER A 114 -32.65 -3.62 5.99
CA SER A 114 -31.60 -2.62 5.74
C SER A 114 -32.05 -1.46 4.85
N ASP A 115 -32.99 -1.70 3.94
CA ASP A 115 -33.52 -0.68 3.03
C ASP A 115 -34.39 0.33 3.79
N ALA A 116 -35.23 -0.15 4.71
CA ALA A 116 -36.01 0.70 5.61
C ALA A 116 -35.10 1.45 6.59
N TYR A 117 -34.10 0.77 7.17
CA TYR A 117 -33.15 1.37 8.11
C TYR A 117 -32.36 2.53 7.49
N LEU A 118 -31.94 2.39 6.23
CA LEU A 118 -31.15 3.38 5.50
C LEU A 118 -32.01 4.28 4.60
N LYS A 119 -33.35 4.26 4.73
CA LYS A 119 -34.26 5.00 3.86
C LYS A 119 -33.94 6.49 3.80
N ASN A 120 -33.64 7.08 4.95
CA ASN A 120 -33.38 8.51 5.10
C ASN A 120 -31.89 8.86 5.11
N ALA A 121 -31.00 7.90 4.81
CA ALA A 121 -29.55 8.04 4.87
C ALA A 121 -28.98 9.25 4.10
N ALA A 122 -29.65 9.66 3.02
CA ALA A 122 -29.26 10.81 2.21
C ALA A 122 -29.54 12.17 2.88
N SER A 123 -30.58 12.26 3.72
CA SER A 123 -30.96 13.49 4.44
C SER A 123 -30.53 13.48 5.90
N ASP A 124 -30.38 12.29 6.48
CA ASP A 124 -29.90 12.06 7.85
C ASP A 124 -28.82 10.97 7.81
N PRO A 125 -27.53 11.36 7.86
CA PRO A 125 -26.42 10.41 7.74
C PRO A 125 -26.17 9.62 9.02
N THR A 126 -26.99 9.77 10.08
CA THR A 126 -26.79 9.10 11.37
C THR A 126 -26.72 7.58 11.23
N ALA A 127 -27.51 6.98 10.35
CA ALA A 127 -27.52 5.52 10.14
C ALA A 127 -26.44 5.00 9.16
N LEU A 128 -25.66 5.89 8.54
CA LEU A 128 -24.64 5.48 7.58
C LEU A 128 -23.29 5.24 8.28
N PRO A 129 -22.60 4.13 8.00
CA PRO A 129 -21.27 3.91 8.53
C PRO A 129 -20.18 4.65 7.75
N ASN A 130 -19.10 5.04 8.42
CA ASN A 130 -17.83 5.38 7.77
C ASN A 130 -16.93 4.14 7.78
N ILE A 131 -16.53 3.68 6.59
CA ILE A 131 -15.79 2.42 6.42
C ILE A 131 -14.35 2.74 6.01
N GLY A 132 -13.39 2.14 6.72
CA GLY A 132 -11.97 2.15 6.34
C GLY A 132 -11.55 0.81 5.74
N LEU A 133 -10.65 0.86 4.78
CA LEU A 133 -9.95 -0.32 4.24
C LEU A 133 -8.44 -0.15 4.52
N ALA A 134 -7.75 -1.21 4.92
CA ALA A 134 -6.32 -1.16 5.19
C ALA A 134 -5.61 -2.38 4.55
N VAL A 135 -4.56 -2.13 3.78
CA VAL A 135 -3.77 -3.17 3.12
C VAL A 135 -2.35 -3.14 3.65
N SER A 136 -1.87 -4.26 4.19
CA SER A 136 -0.57 -4.36 4.85
C SER A 136 0.63 -4.21 3.90
N GLY A 137 1.82 -4.15 4.49
CA GLY A 137 3.08 -4.34 3.79
C GLY A 137 3.47 -5.80 3.53
N GLY A 138 4.53 -5.99 2.75
CA GLY A 138 5.02 -7.31 2.33
C GLY A 138 5.35 -7.46 0.84
N GLY A 139 5.80 -6.39 0.16
CA GLY A 139 6.17 -6.43 -1.26
C GLY A 139 5.03 -6.90 -2.19
N TYR A 140 5.36 -7.65 -3.25
CA TYR A 140 4.34 -8.16 -4.18
C TYR A 140 3.34 -9.12 -3.53
N ARG A 141 3.73 -9.84 -2.48
CA ARG A 141 2.78 -10.69 -1.71
C ARG A 141 1.60 -9.86 -1.22
N ALA A 142 1.90 -8.77 -0.51
CA ALA A 142 0.87 -7.91 0.07
C ALA A 142 0.10 -7.14 -1.01
N MET A 143 0.80 -6.66 -2.04
CA MET A 143 0.17 -6.02 -3.19
C MET A 143 -0.86 -6.94 -3.85
N LEU A 144 -0.49 -8.18 -4.17
CA LEU A 144 -1.32 -9.11 -4.96
C LEU A 144 -2.41 -9.78 -4.11
N ASN A 145 -2.11 -10.17 -2.87
CA ASN A 145 -3.12 -10.68 -1.95
C ASN A 145 -4.16 -9.59 -1.62
N GLY A 146 -3.69 -8.36 -1.36
CA GLY A 146 -4.54 -7.18 -1.21
C GLY A 146 -5.35 -6.87 -2.48
N ALA A 147 -4.76 -7.03 -3.67
CA ALA A 147 -5.47 -6.84 -4.94
C ALA A 147 -6.63 -7.82 -5.08
N GLY A 148 -6.44 -9.08 -4.70
CA GLY A 148 -7.53 -10.06 -4.66
C GLY A 148 -8.68 -9.63 -3.76
N ALA A 149 -8.37 -9.10 -2.57
CA ALA A 149 -9.38 -8.61 -1.64
C ALA A 149 -10.11 -7.36 -2.18
N VAL A 150 -9.38 -6.38 -2.70
CA VAL A 150 -9.95 -5.18 -3.32
C VAL A 150 -10.82 -5.56 -4.51
N ALA A 151 -10.40 -6.51 -5.35
CA ALA A 151 -11.20 -7.04 -6.44
C ALA A 151 -12.52 -7.64 -5.94
N ALA A 152 -12.50 -8.43 -4.86
CA ALA A 152 -13.71 -9.00 -4.28
C ALA A 152 -14.67 -7.95 -3.72
N TRP A 153 -14.14 -6.81 -3.27
CA TRP A 153 -14.89 -5.68 -2.72
C TRP A 153 -15.36 -4.68 -3.78
N ASP A 154 -14.78 -4.71 -4.97
CA ASP A 154 -15.08 -3.80 -6.07
C ASP A 154 -16.29 -4.28 -6.89
N SER A 155 -17.34 -3.47 -6.99
CA SER A 155 -18.51 -3.78 -7.82
C SER A 155 -18.22 -3.87 -9.32
N ARG A 156 -17.08 -3.32 -9.77
CA ARG A 156 -16.63 -3.39 -11.17
C ARG A 156 -16.05 -4.76 -11.54
N SER A 157 -15.62 -5.53 -10.54
CA SER A 157 -15.08 -6.86 -10.74
C SER A 157 -16.15 -7.85 -11.18
N THR A 158 -15.84 -8.63 -12.21
CA THR A 158 -16.75 -9.70 -12.66
C THR A 158 -17.00 -10.70 -11.54
N GLY A 159 -18.28 -10.96 -11.22
CA GLY A 159 -18.69 -11.93 -10.21
C GLY A 159 -18.74 -11.41 -8.76
N SER A 160 -18.21 -10.22 -8.45
CA SER A 160 -18.16 -9.70 -7.07
C SER A 160 -19.54 -9.38 -6.47
N GLN A 161 -20.55 -9.20 -7.32
CA GLN A 161 -21.93 -8.93 -6.89
C GLN A 161 -22.82 -10.17 -6.88
N THR A 162 -22.26 -11.37 -7.09
CA THR A 162 -23.02 -12.62 -6.96
C THR A 162 -23.34 -12.91 -5.49
N LYS A 163 -24.32 -13.79 -5.23
CA LYS A 163 -24.72 -14.15 -3.87
C LYS A 163 -23.52 -14.68 -3.07
N GLY A 164 -23.33 -14.18 -1.84
CA GLY A 164 -22.20 -14.55 -0.98
C GLY A 164 -20.91 -13.75 -1.22
N ASN A 165 -20.91 -12.78 -2.13
CA ASN A 165 -19.78 -11.89 -2.41
C ASN A 165 -20.02 -10.44 -1.96
N LEU A 166 -18.94 -9.67 -1.93
CA LEU A 166 -18.82 -8.38 -1.21
C LEU A 166 -18.67 -7.16 -2.13
N GLY A 167 -18.95 -7.30 -3.44
CA GLY A 167 -18.80 -6.22 -4.42
C GLY A 167 -19.63 -4.99 -4.10
N GLY A 168 -19.00 -3.83 -4.01
CA GLY A 168 -19.60 -2.60 -3.52
C GLY A 168 -19.05 -2.16 -2.16
N LEU A 169 -18.28 -3.00 -1.45
CA LEU A 169 -17.62 -2.60 -0.20
C LEU A 169 -16.55 -1.54 -0.48
N LEU A 170 -15.81 -1.63 -1.59
CA LEU A 170 -14.86 -0.60 -2.02
C LEU A 170 -15.58 0.73 -2.31
N GLN A 171 -16.68 0.67 -3.04
CA GLN A 171 -17.51 1.85 -3.32
C GLN A 171 -18.16 2.43 -2.05
N SER A 172 -18.38 1.61 -1.03
CA SER A 172 -18.90 2.03 0.28
C SER A 172 -17.85 2.65 1.21
N ALA A 173 -16.56 2.43 0.95
CA ALA A 173 -15.48 2.87 1.83
C ALA A 173 -15.29 4.39 1.83
N THR A 174 -15.02 5.02 2.97
CA THR A 174 -14.60 6.43 3.02
C THR A 174 -13.10 6.57 2.76
N TYR A 175 -12.30 5.66 3.34
CA TYR A 175 -10.84 5.69 3.28
C TYR A 175 -10.27 4.34 2.85
N ILE A 176 -9.13 4.37 2.15
CA ILE A 176 -8.30 3.18 1.90
C ILE A 176 -6.84 3.53 2.20
N SER A 177 -6.19 2.74 3.05
CA SER A 177 -4.79 2.93 3.41
C SER A 177 -3.91 1.77 2.93
N GLY A 178 -2.67 2.10 2.59
CA GLY A 178 -1.63 1.15 2.22
C GLY A 178 -0.26 1.59 2.76
N LEU A 179 0.57 0.61 3.12
CA LEU A 179 1.98 0.83 3.41
C LEU A 179 2.81 -0.24 2.70
N SER A 180 4.09 0.03 2.40
CA SER A 180 4.97 -0.90 1.71
C SER A 180 4.33 -1.49 0.44
N GLY A 181 4.29 -2.81 0.27
CA GLY A 181 3.56 -3.46 -0.85
C GLY A 181 2.07 -3.07 -0.97
N GLY A 182 1.38 -2.79 0.13
CA GLY A 182 0.02 -2.23 0.11
C GLY A 182 -0.04 -0.81 -0.46
N SER A 183 1.02 -0.01 -0.29
CA SER A 183 1.15 1.29 -0.94
C SER A 183 1.31 1.18 -2.46
N TRP A 184 1.90 0.09 -2.97
CA TRP A 184 2.01 -0.17 -4.40
C TRP A 184 0.64 -0.45 -5.02
N LEU A 185 -0.19 -1.23 -4.33
CA LEU A 185 -1.57 -1.47 -4.74
C LEU A 185 -2.36 -0.15 -4.77
N VAL A 186 -2.41 0.58 -3.66
CA VAL A 186 -3.18 1.82 -3.55
C VAL A 186 -2.64 2.88 -4.52
N GLY A 187 -1.32 3.13 -4.50
CA GLY A 187 -0.68 4.12 -5.36
C GLY A 187 -0.88 3.82 -6.85
N SER A 188 -0.68 2.57 -7.28
CA SER A 188 -0.89 2.20 -8.69
C SER A 188 -2.35 2.29 -9.11
N MET A 189 -3.31 1.95 -8.26
CA MET A 189 -4.73 2.12 -8.59
C MET A 189 -5.06 3.58 -8.89
N TYR A 190 -4.71 4.49 -7.98
CA TYR A 190 -5.09 5.90 -8.09
C TYR A 190 -4.31 6.66 -9.16
N THR A 191 -3.01 6.37 -9.31
CA THR A 191 -2.21 6.98 -10.36
C THR A 191 -2.69 6.59 -11.77
N ASN A 192 -3.34 5.43 -11.89
CA ASN A 192 -3.92 4.94 -13.13
C ASN A 192 -5.45 5.16 -13.21
N ASN A 193 -5.96 6.30 -12.73
CA ASN A 193 -7.38 6.65 -12.80
C ASN A 193 -8.29 5.65 -12.05
N PHE A 194 -7.92 5.38 -10.80
CA PHE A 194 -8.60 4.42 -9.93
C PHE A 194 -8.89 3.08 -10.65
N THR A 195 -7.90 2.57 -11.40
CA THR A 195 -8.05 1.37 -12.22
C THR A 195 -8.53 0.18 -11.39
N SER A 196 -9.39 -0.67 -11.96
CA SER A 196 -9.76 -1.93 -11.31
C SER A 196 -8.56 -2.89 -11.33
N VAL A 197 -8.58 -3.88 -10.44
CA VAL A 197 -7.56 -4.93 -10.37
C VAL A 197 -7.52 -5.73 -11.66
N GLN A 198 -8.67 -6.06 -12.23
CA GLN A 198 -8.77 -6.80 -13.49
C GLN A 198 -8.20 -5.99 -14.65
N ASP A 199 -8.51 -4.69 -14.72
CA ASP A 199 -7.95 -3.83 -15.77
C ASP A 199 -6.44 -3.67 -15.63
N ALA A 200 -5.91 -3.60 -14.40
CA ALA A 200 -4.48 -3.50 -14.15
C ALA A 200 -3.74 -4.79 -14.54
N VAL A 201 -4.24 -5.96 -14.14
CA VAL A 201 -3.67 -7.27 -14.50
C VAL A 201 -3.69 -7.50 -16.02
N ASN A 202 -4.75 -7.07 -16.70
CA ASN A 202 -4.89 -7.21 -18.15
C ASN A 202 -4.15 -6.13 -18.95
N ALA A 203 -3.67 -5.07 -18.31
CA ALA A 203 -2.96 -4.00 -18.99
C ALA A 203 -1.54 -4.46 -19.37
N PRO A 204 -1.10 -4.27 -20.63
CA PRO A 204 0.19 -4.78 -21.09
C PRO A 204 1.41 -4.05 -20.49
N GLN A 205 1.19 -2.91 -19.84
CA GLN A 205 2.27 -2.00 -19.39
C GLN A 205 2.44 -1.94 -17.88
N ILE A 206 1.44 -2.38 -17.12
CA ILE A 206 1.47 -2.35 -15.65
C ILE A 206 1.11 -3.72 -15.11
N TRP A 207 1.63 -4.01 -13.92
CA TRP A 207 1.43 -5.27 -13.21
C TRP A 207 1.89 -6.51 -14.00
N GLN A 208 2.82 -6.32 -14.94
CA GLN A 208 3.56 -7.38 -15.62
C GLN A 208 4.87 -7.59 -14.87
N PHE A 209 4.91 -8.65 -14.05
CA PHE A 209 6.00 -8.91 -13.09
C PHE A 209 6.87 -10.10 -13.50
N ASP A 210 6.68 -10.64 -14.70
CA ASP A 210 7.42 -11.80 -15.21
C ASP A 210 8.92 -11.53 -15.32
N ASP A 211 9.28 -10.30 -15.68
CA ASP A 211 10.61 -9.75 -15.57
C ASP A 211 10.83 -9.08 -14.23
N SER A 212 12.04 -9.26 -13.71
CA SER A 212 12.43 -8.62 -12.47
C SER A 212 12.38 -7.11 -12.56
N ILE A 213 11.98 -6.47 -11.47
CA ILE A 213 12.08 -5.01 -11.31
C ILE A 213 13.50 -4.47 -11.54
N LEU A 214 14.54 -5.30 -11.34
CA LEU A 214 15.93 -4.96 -11.65
C LEU A 214 16.25 -5.05 -13.15
N LYS A 215 15.52 -5.86 -13.92
CA LYS A 215 15.66 -5.94 -15.37
C LYS A 215 14.83 -4.86 -16.08
N GLY A 216 13.73 -4.46 -15.44
CA GLY A 216 12.74 -3.55 -16.01
C GLY A 216 11.81 -4.27 -16.99
N PRO A 217 10.77 -3.58 -17.48
CA PRO A 217 9.81 -4.15 -18.43
C PRO A 217 10.40 -4.46 -19.81
N GLU A 218 9.91 -5.51 -20.50
CA GLU A 218 10.40 -5.95 -21.83
C GLU A 218 10.46 -4.85 -22.89
N GLN A 219 9.59 -3.83 -22.81
CA GLN A 219 9.59 -2.73 -23.77
C GLN A 219 10.82 -1.82 -23.69
N TYR A 220 11.67 -1.98 -22.68
CA TYR A 220 12.91 -1.23 -22.50
C TYR A 220 14.12 -2.16 -22.60
N SER A 221 15.16 -1.71 -23.32
CA SER A 221 16.48 -2.34 -23.15
C SER A 221 17.01 -2.04 -21.75
N LEU A 222 17.81 -2.95 -21.20
CA LEU A 222 18.44 -2.78 -19.89
C LEU A 222 19.23 -1.46 -19.79
N LEU A 223 19.99 -1.11 -20.85
CA LEU A 223 20.72 0.15 -20.91
C LEU A 223 19.78 1.35 -20.82
N GLN A 224 18.71 1.35 -21.62
CA GLN A 224 17.74 2.45 -21.63
C GLN A 224 17.04 2.59 -20.29
N TYR A 225 16.61 1.47 -19.69
CA TYR A 225 15.95 1.45 -18.39
C TYR A 225 16.80 2.13 -17.31
N TYR A 226 18.07 1.74 -17.21
CA TYR A 226 18.97 2.34 -16.23
C TYR A 226 19.42 3.76 -16.60
N SER A 227 19.65 4.08 -17.87
CA SER A 227 20.05 5.43 -18.26
C SER A 227 18.95 6.45 -17.92
N GLU A 228 17.69 6.13 -18.21
CA GLU A 228 16.54 6.99 -17.91
C GLU A 228 16.35 7.18 -16.41
N ILE A 229 16.48 6.11 -15.61
CA ILE A 229 16.40 6.21 -14.15
C ILE A 229 17.54 7.08 -13.59
N LEU A 230 18.78 6.86 -14.05
CA LEU A 230 19.93 7.65 -13.61
C LEU A 230 19.77 9.12 -14.00
N ASP A 231 19.32 9.41 -15.22
CA ASP A 231 19.11 10.76 -15.73
C ASP A 231 18.01 11.49 -14.94
N ASP A 232 16.90 10.82 -14.61
CA ASP A 232 15.83 11.36 -13.76
C ASP A 232 16.38 11.79 -12.38
N VAL A 233 17.10 10.89 -11.72
CA VAL A 233 17.61 11.15 -10.36
C VAL A 233 18.76 12.17 -10.36
N ASP A 234 19.61 12.18 -11.39
CA ASP A 234 20.61 13.23 -11.60
C ASP A 234 19.97 14.59 -11.92
N ALA A 235 18.81 14.63 -12.57
CA ALA A 235 18.08 15.87 -12.80
C ALA A 235 17.56 16.47 -11.49
N LYS A 236 17.13 15.63 -10.52
CA LYS A 236 16.78 16.06 -9.16
C LYS A 236 18.00 16.66 -8.43
N ASP A 237 19.15 16.00 -8.49
CA ASP A 237 20.43 16.49 -7.92
C ASP A 237 20.84 17.85 -8.50
N LYS A 238 20.80 17.97 -9.83
CA LYS A 238 21.08 19.23 -10.54
C LYS A 238 20.08 20.35 -10.21
N ALA A 239 18.87 20.00 -9.78
CA ALA A 239 17.87 20.94 -9.29
C ALA A 239 18.11 21.37 -7.83
N GLY A 240 19.10 20.79 -7.15
CA GLY A 240 19.52 21.15 -5.80
C GLY A 240 18.83 20.35 -4.69
N PHE A 241 18.30 19.16 -5.00
CA PHE A 241 17.65 18.28 -4.05
C PHE A 241 18.45 16.99 -3.86
N ASP A 242 18.50 16.51 -2.62
CA ASP A 242 19.30 15.33 -2.28
C ASP A 242 18.76 14.05 -2.94
N ARG A 243 19.69 13.17 -3.30
CA ARG A 243 19.40 11.84 -3.86
C ARG A 243 19.49 10.79 -2.77
N SER A 244 18.60 9.81 -2.87
CA SER A 244 18.61 8.63 -2.02
C SER A 244 18.43 7.35 -2.83
N ILE A 245 18.74 6.21 -2.23
CA ILE A 245 18.43 4.89 -2.81
C ILE A 245 16.94 4.76 -3.14
N THR A 246 16.09 5.38 -2.33
CA THR A 246 14.63 5.41 -2.53
C THR A 246 14.22 6.09 -3.83
N ASP A 247 14.97 7.07 -4.34
CA ASP A 247 14.68 7.68 -5.63
C ASP A 247 14.74 6.63 -6.74
N TYR A 248 15.85 5.89 -6.82
CA TYR A 248 16.04 4.82 -7.80
C TYR A 248 14.97 3.73 -7.67
N TRP A 249 14.68 3.32 -6.44
CA TRP A 249 13.62 2.34 -6.17
C TRP A 249 12.24 2.80 -6.60
N GLY A 250 11.86 4.03 -6.23
CA GLY A 250 10.59 4.63 -6.60
C GLY A 250 10.45 4.76 -8.11
N ARG A 251 11.54 5.04 -8.82
CA ARG A 251 11.56 5.00 -10.29
C ARG A 251 11.34 3.58 -10.81
N MET A 252 12.09 2.59 -10.35
CA MET A 252 11.94 1.19 -10.79
C MET A 252 10.51 0.67 -10.56
N LEU A 253 9.93 0.94 -9.39
CA LEU A 253 8.53 0.64 -9.08
C LEU A 253 7.58 1.29 -10.09
N ALA A 254 7.79 2.58 -10.39
CA ALA A 254 6.92 3.33 -11.27
C ALA A 254 6.83 2.75 -12.69
N TYR A 255 7.90 2.14 -13.20
CA TYR A 255 7.89 1.47 -14.51
C TYR A 255 6.91 0.29 -14.60
N GLN A 256 6.65 -0.40 -13.49
CA GLN A 256 5.69 -1.52 -13.44
C GLN A 256 4.32 -1.12 -12.90
N LEU A 257 4.20 0.07 -12.28
CA LEU A 257 3.03 0.48 -11.52
C LEU A 257 2.31 1.71 -12.08
N ILE A 258 2.95 2.55 -12.87
CA ILE A 258 2.35 3.77 -13.44
C ILE A 258 2.29 3.62 -14.95
N ASN A 259 1.08 3.60 -15.50
CA ASN A 259 0.83 3.45 -16.93
C ASN A 259 1.02 4.79 -17.65
N ALA A 260 2.30 5.18 -17.75
CA ALA A 260 2.81 6.33 -18.46
C ALA A 260 4.21 6.01 -19.00
N THR A 261 4.63 6.73 -20.05
CA THR A 261 5.97 6.59 -20.60
C THR A 261 7.02 6.74 -19.49
N ASN A 262 7.96 5.78 -19.44
CA ASN A 262 9.05 5.71 -18.48
C ASN A 262 8.54 5.70 -17.02
N GLY A 263 7.35 5.16 -16.75
CA GLY A 263 6.75 5.20 -15.41
C GLY A 263 6.41 6.60 -14.91
N GLY A 264 6.22 7.57 -15.81
CA GLY A 264 5.71 8.91 -15.47
C GLY A 264 6.58 9.71 -14.50
N PRO A 265 7.79 10.15 -14.90
CA PRO A 265 8.68 10.93 -14.03
C PRO A 265 8.06 12.22 -13.47
N GLY A 266 7.09 12.82 -14.18
CA GLY A 266 6.36 14.00 -13.71
C GLY A 266 5.01 13.74 -13.03
N PHE A 267 4.61 12.47 -12.87
CA PHE A 267 3.34 12.11 -12.24
C PHE A 267 3.45 12.28 -10.73
N THR A 268 2.62 13.15 -10.16
CA THR A 268 2.65 13.46 -8.72
C THR A 268 1.46 12.88 -7.99
N TYR A 269 1.65 12.52 -6.72
CA TYR A 269 0.55 12.01 -5.90
C TYR A 269 -0.48 13.10 -5.60
N SER A 270 -0.05 14.36 -5.45
CA SER A 270 -0.99 15.49 -5.30
C SER A 270 -1.88 15.73 -6.52
N SER A 271 -1.51 15.23 -7.70
CA SER A 271 -2.35 15.34 -8.89
C SER A 271 -3.63 14.52 -8.80
N ILE A 272 -3.70 13.51 -7.91
CA ILE A 272 -4.93 12.75 -7.62
C ILE A 272 -6.04 13.69 -7.15
N ALA A 273 -5.71 14.79 -6.45
CA ALA A 273 -6.69 15.79 -6.02
C ALA A 273 -7.42 16.48 -7.18
N LYS A 274 -6.86 16.43 -8.40
CA LYS A 274 -7.40 17.03 -9.62
C LYS A 274 -8.20 16.04 -10.47
N ASP A 275 -8.17 14.75 -10.15
CA ASP A 275 -9.00 13.74 -10.82
C ASP A 275 -10.50 14.08 -10.63
N PRO A 276 -11.31 14.15 -11.70
CA PRO A 276 -12.73 14.46 -11.60
C PRO A 276 -13.52 13.48 -10.72
N ASP A 277 -13.18 12.20 -10.75
CA ASP A 277 -13.92 11.19 -9.97
C ASP A 277 -13.54 11.27 -8.48
N PHE A 278 -12.27 11.47 -8.16
CA PHE A 278 -11.83 11.73 -6.80
C PHE A 278 -12.39 13.04 -6.25
N SER A 279 -12.26 14.17 -6.96
CA SER A 279 -12.70 15.48 -6.49
C SER A 279 -14.23 15.62 -6.34
N SER A 280 -15.00 14.76 -7.01
CA SER A 280 -16.44 14.59 -6.82
C SER A 280 -16.81 13.56 -5.74
N GLY A 281 -15.84 12.86 -5.14
CA GLY A 281 -16.06 11.94 -4.03
C GLY A 281 -16.40 10.50 -4.44
N LYS A 282 -16.26 10.12 -5.71
CA LYS A 282 -16.63 8.77 -6.20
C LYS A 282 -15.65 7.68 -5.78
N ASN A 283 -14.41 8.04 -5.49
CA ASN A 283 -13.35 7.13 -5.04
C ASN A 283 -13.14 7.32 -3.53
N PRO A 284 -12.74 6.31 -2.74
CA PRO A 284 -12.32 6.52 -1.35
C PRO A 284 -11.07 7.41 -1.28
N LEU A 285 -10.77 8.00 -0.12
CA LEU A 285 -9.54 8.77 0.08
C LEU A 285 -8.34 7.82 0.23
N PRO A 286 -7.31 7.90 -0.65
CA PRO A 286 -6.12 7.05 -0.53
C PRO A 286 -5.13 7.64 0.48
N LEU A 287 -4.67 6.80 1.39
CA LEU A 287 -3.73 7.14 2.47
C LEU A 287 -2.49 6.24 2.33
N ILE A 288 -1.31 6.84 2.14
CA ILE A 288 -0.05 6.09 2.18
C ILE A 288 0.67 6.42 3.49
N VAL A 289 1.24 5.42 4.14
CA VAL A 289 1.90 5.56 5.45
C VAL A 289 3.40 5.31 5.34
N ALA A 290 4.20 6.09 6.05
CA ALA A 290 5.65 5.91 6.20
C ALA A 290 6.07 6.32 7.62
N ASP A 291 7.21 5.80 8.08
CA ASP A 291 7.73 6.11 9.41
C ASP A 291 8.86 7.12 9.37
N GLY A 292 8.89 8.02 10.35
CA GLY A 292 10.01 8.90 10.57
C GLY A 292 11.20 8.14 11.16
N ARG A 293 12.38 8.31 10.53
CA ARG A 293 13.66 7.80 11.06
C ARG A 293 14.58 8.98 11.30
N ALA A 294 15.01 9.20 12.55
CA ALA A 294 15.97 10.27 12.82
C ALA A 294 17.38 9.89 12.29
N PRO A 295 18.21 10.86 11.89
CA PRO A 295 19.59 10.59 11.46
C PRO A 295 20.36 9.73 12.47
N GLY A 296 21.06 8.70 12.00
CA GLY A 296 21.87 7.80 12.83
C GLY A 296 21.11 6.71 13.59
N GLN A 297 19.78 6.73 13.62
CA GLN A 297 18.99 5.61 14.16
C GLN A 297 18.97 4.44 13.17
N LYS A 298 18.93 3.19 13.66
CA LYS A 298 18.79 1.97 12.83
C LYS A 298 17.55 1.14 13.17
N ILE A 299 16.97 1.37 14.35
CA ILE A 299 15.78 0.69 14.84
C ILE A 299 14.67 1.73 14.89
N ILE A 300 13.55 1.41 14.25
CA ILE A 300 12.33 2.21 14.34
C ILE A 300 11.56 1.71 15.56
N ALA A 301 11.45 2.58 16.56
CA ALA A 301 10.69 2.25 17.76
C ALA A 301 9.19 2.36 17.47
N SER A 302 8.36 1.62 18.22
CA SER A 302 6.89 1.67 18.13
C SER A 302 6.28 3.06 18.35
N ASN A 303 7.08 4.00 18.88
CA ASN A 303 6.70 5.38 19.14
C ASN A 303 7.26 6.37 18.09
N SER A 304 7.75 5.86 16.97
CA SER A 304 8.13 6.66 15.80
C SER A 304 6.97 7.57 15.38
N THR A 305 7.33 8.68 14.71
CA THR A 305 6.32 9.55 14.11
C THR A 305 5.79 8.88 12.85
N ILE A 306 4.50 8.59 12.82
CA ILE A 306 3.83 7.99 11.67
C ILE A 306 3.39 9.12 10.74
N TYR A 307 3.96 9.17 9.54
CA TYR A 307 3.59 10.13 8.52
C TYR A 307 2.53 9.54 7.60
N GLU A 308 1.58 10.38 7.19
CA GLU A 308 0.60 10.06 6.17
C GLU A 308 0.74 10.99 4.95
N PHE A 309 0.55 10.40 3.77
CA PHE A 309 0.39 11.09 2.50
C PHE A 309 -1.06 11.00 2.06
N THR A 310 -1.68 12.16 1.88
CA THR A 310 -2.97 12.29 1.20
C THR A 310 -2.77 13.03 -0.13
N PRO A 311 -3.74 13.03 -1.05
CA PRO A 311 -3.65 13.86 -2.26
C PRO A 311 -3.47 15.37 -2.00
N TRP A 312 -3.66 15.85 -0.77
CA TRP A 312 -3.58 17.27 -0.44
C TRP A 312 -2.42 17.63 0.48
N GLU A 313 -2.09 16.79 1.45
CA GLU A 313 -1.15 17.11 2.51
C GLU A 313 -0.27 15.93 2.92
N PHE A 314 0.91 16.27 3.41
CA PHE A 314 1.89 15.37 4.00
C PHE A 314 2.20 15.82 5.42
N GLY A 315 2.19 14.89 6.37
CA GLY A 315 2.45 15.21 7.77
C GLY A 315 1.98 14.13 8.72
N SER A 316 1.73 14.50 9.97
CA SER A 316 1.33 13.58 11.02
C SER A 316 0.42 14.23 12.05
N PHE A 317 -0.55 13.44 12.52
CA PHE A 317 -1.40 13.73 13.67
C PHE A 317 -0.71 13.42 15.01
N ASP A 318 0.45 12.76 14.99
CA ASP A 318 1.18 12.39 16.21
C ASP A 318 1.62 13.64 17.00
N PRO A 319 1.63 13.61 18.34
CA PRO A 319 2.07 14.72 19.18
C PRO A 319 3.51 15.16 18.92
N SER A 320 4.34 14.24 18.42
CA SER A 320 5.72 14.47 18.01
C SER A 320 5.82 15.34 16.76
N LEU A 321 4.75 15.62 16.03
CA LEU A 321 4.79 16.56 14.91
C LEU A 321 3.59 17.50 14.94
N GLN A 322 2.37 16.95 14.92
CA GLN A 322 1.10 17.66 14.86
C GLN A 322 1.13 18.76 13.79
N GLY A 323 1.51 18.38 12.56
CA GLY A 323 1.82 19.33 11.52
C GLY A 323 1.69 18.72 10.14
N PHE A 324 1.13 19.49 9.21
CA PHE A 324 0.93 19.08 7.82
C PHE A 324 1.34 20.20 6.86
N VAL A 325 1.98 19.84 5.76
CA VAL A 325 2.26 20.75 4.63
C VAL A 325 1.47 20.35 3.40
N PRO A 326 1.08 21.30 2.52
CA PRO A 326 0.47 20.97 1.25
C PRO A 326 1.42 20.12 0.39
N LEU A 327 0.99 18.90 0.03
CA LEU A 327 1.85 17.90 -0.62
C LEU A 327 2.40 18.42 -1.95
N GLN A 328 1.57 19.11 -2.74
CA GLN A 328 1.99 19.73 -4.00
C GLN A 328 3.23 20.62 -3.86
N TYR A 329 3.41 21.26 -2.70
CA TYR A 329 4.48 22.21 -2.44
C TYR A 329 5.56 21.68 -1.50
N VAL A 330 5.55 20.39 -1.17
CA VAL A 330 6.32 19.80 -0.06
C VAL A 330 7.83 20.03 -0.15
N GLY A 331 8.40 20.13 -1.35
CA GLY A 331 9.83 20.44 -1.55
C GLY A 331 10.21 21.90 -1.27
N SER A 332 9.26 22.76 -0.88
CA SER A 332 9.53 24.16 -0.56
C SER A 332 10.17 24.32 0.81
N ASN A 333 10.86 25.43 1.03
CA ASN A 333 11.41 25.75 2.34
C ASN A 333 10.32 26.32 3.27
N PHE A 334 9.76 25.47 4.11
CA PHE A 334 8.76 25.83 5.13
C PHE A 334 9.37 26.21 6.49
N THR A 335 10.64 26.61 6.57
CA THR A 335 11.31 26.94 7.84
C THR A 335 10.43 27.85 8.71
N ASN A 336 10.26 27.48 9.99
CA ASN A 336 9.38 28.14 10.95
C ASN A 336 7.90 28.16 10.53
N GLY A 337 7.46 27.15 9.78
CA GLY A 337 6.06 26.96 9.39
C GLY A 337 5.60 27.72 8.15
N SER A 338 6.48 28.43 7.43
CA SER A 338 6.05 29.25 6.28
C SER A 338 7.13 29.40 5.22
N ILE A 339 6.71 29.59 3.96
CA ILE A 339 7.63 29.86 2.85
C ILE A 339 7.96 31.36 2.81
N PRO A 340 9.25 31.78 2.93
CA PRO A 340 9.66 33.19 2.88
C PRO A 340 9.10 33.95 1.67
N SER A 341 8.72 35.22 1.84
CA SER A 341 8.03 36.01 0.81
C SER A 341 8.85 36.21 -0.47
N ASN A 342 10.17 36.19 -0.37
CA ASN A 342 11.11 36.32 -1.48
C ASN A 342 11.47 34.98 -2.16
N GLN A 343 10.91 33.86 -1.71
CA GLN A 343 11.17 32.54 -2.29
C GLN A 343 10.02 32.06 -3.17
N LYS A 344 10.34 31.19 -4.12
CA LYS A 344 9.37 30.48 -4.96
C LYS A 344 8.87 29.22 -4.25
N CYS A 345 7.72 28.72 -4.69
CA CYS A 345 7.21 27.42 -4.26
C CYS A 345 7.85 26.35 -5.14
N ILE A 346 8.03 25.14 -4.61
CA ILE A 346 8.59 24.00 -5.35
C ILE A 346 7.47 23.01 -5.62
N VAL A 347 7.34 22.53 -6.86
CA VAL A 347 6.41 21.47 -7.26
C VAL A 347 7.17 20.28 -7.85
N GLY A 348 6.53 19.11 -7.92
CA GLY A 348 7.11 17.90 -8.54
C GLY A 348 7.95 17.04 -7.59
N PHE A 349 8.20 17.50 -6.36
CA PHE A 349 8.90 16.71 -5.34
C PHE A 349 8.08 15.49 -4.89
N ASP A 350 6.75 15.59 -4.93
CA ASP A 350 5.79 14.54 -4.54
C ASP A 350 5.53 13.53 -5.67
N ASN A 351 6.58 13.13 -6.40
CA ASN A 351 6.48 12.09 -7.43
C ASN A 351 5.81 10.83 -6.84
N ALA A 352 4.82 10.29 -7.55
CA ALA A 352 4.02 9.19 -7.02
C ALA A 352 4.81 7.90 -6.83
N GLY A 353 5.79 7.64 -7.71
CA GLY A 353 6.75 6.54 -7.57
C GLY A 353 7.63 6.72 -6.33
N PHE A 354 8.12 7.94 -6.08
CA PHE A 354 8.92 8.25 -4.89
C PHE A 354 8.14 8.09 -3.57
N ILE A 355 6.84 8.42 -3.54
CA ILE A 355 5.99 8.20 -2.36
C ILE A 355 5.76 6.70 -2.10
N MET A 356 5.45 5.91 -3.15
CA MET A 356 5.37 4.45 -3.03
C MET A 356 6.72 3.84 -2.60
N GLY A 357 7.82 4.36 -3.14
CA GLY A 357 9.18 4.00 -2.76
C GLY A 357 9.49 4.33 -1.31
N THR A 358 9.10 5.52 -0.84
CA THR A 358 9.27 5.98 0.55
C THR A 358 8.57 5.03 1.52
N SER A 359 7.31 4.71 1.23
CA SER A 359 6.50 3.77 2.03
C SER A 359 7.01 2.32 1.98
N SER A 360 7.97 2.01 1.09
CA SER A 360 8.57 0.68 0.92
C SER A 360 10.11 0.71 0.99
N SER A 361 10.68 1.72 1.66
CA SER A 361 12.12 1.97 1.73
C SER A 361 12.83 1.04 2.73
N LEU A 362 12.74 -0.28 2.53
CA LEU A 362 13.33 -1.33 3.39
C LEU A 362 14.81 -1.64 3.01
N PHE A 363 15.56 -0.63 2.58
CA PHE A 363 16.89 -0.80 1.95
C PHE A 363 17.99 -1.24 2.90
N ASN A 364 17.83 -1.01 4.21
CA ASN A 364 18.63 -1.65 5.24
C ASN A 364 18.63 -3.20 5.12
N GLN A 365 17.58 -3.80 4.54
CA GLN A 365 17.44 -5.26 4.37
C GLN A 365 17.67 -5.72 2.92
N ILE A 366 17.16 -4.99 1.92
CA ILE A 366 17.26 -5.38 0.49
C ILE A 366 18.72 -5.39 0.00
N ILE A 367 19.53 -4.40 0.41
CA ILE A 367 20.94 -4.31 -0.01
C ILE A 367 21.76 -5.51 0.48
N MET A 368 21.43 -6.08 1.64
CA MET A 368 22.10 -7.28 2.14
C MET A 368 21.88 -8.49 1.21
N TYR A 369 20.67 -8.63 0.66
CA TYR A 369 20.33 -9.72 -0.27
C TYR A 369 20.87 -9.50 -1.68
N ILE A 370 20.94 -8.26 -2.15
CA ILE A 370 21.56 -7.96 -3.47
C ILE A 370 23.07 -8.21 -3.41
N LYS A 371 23.71 -7.93 -2.26
CA LYS A 371 25.15 -8.18 -2.04
C LYS A 371 25.53 -9.64 -1.94
N ASP A 372 24.61 -10.49 -1.50
CA ASP A 372 24.86 -11.93 -1.44
C ASP A 372 24.74 -12.51 -2.85
N GLY A 373 25.88 -12.79 -3.49
CA GLY A 373 25.95 -13.38 -4.83
C GLY A 373 25.34 -14.79 -4.94
N ASN A 374 24.91 -15.38 -3.83
CA ASN A 374 24.15 -16.64 -3.77
C ASN A 374 22.66 -16.42 -3.41
N SER A 375 22.20 -15.18 -3.36
CA SER A 375 20.82 -14.84 -3.04
C SER A 375 19.87 -15.32 -4.14
N ARG A 376 18.97 -16.23 -3.78
CA ARG A 376 17.87 -16.70 -4.64
C ARG A 376 16.90 -15.60 -5.10
N TYR A 377 17.01 -14.39 -4.55
CA TYR A 377 16.10 -13.28 -4.81
C TYR A 377 16.53 -12.39 -5.98
N VAL A 378 17.79 -12.50 -6.41
CA VAL A 378 18.31 -11.86 -7.63
C VAL A 378 18.20 -12.89 -8.77
N PRO A 379 17.31 -12.69 -9.76
CA PRO A 379 17.20 -13.62 -10.88
C PRO A 379 18.53 -13.85 -11.60
N GLU A 380 18.79 -15.09 -12.01
CA GLU A 380 20.03 -15.51 -12.70
C GLU A 380 20.24 -14.82 -14.05
N ASP A 381 19.17 -14.34 -14.69
CA ASP A 381 19.22 -13.65 -15.97
C ASP A 381 19.61 -12.16 -15.84
N ILE A 382 19.73 -11.63 -14.62
CA ILE A 382 20.28 -10.30 -14.39
C ILE A 382 21.81 -10.38 -14.57
N PRO A 383 22.39 -9.62 -15.50
CA PRO A 383 23.83 -9.63 -15.69
C PRO A 383 24.57 -9.20 -14.42
N LYS A 384 25.58 -9.98 -13.99
CA LYS A 384 26.37 -9.70 -12.77
C LYS A 384 26.93 -8.28 -12.70
N PHE A 385 27.32 -7.71 -13.84
CA PHE A 385 27.82 -6.33 -13.87
C PHE A 385 26.77 -5.30 -13.43
N VAL A 386 25.47 -5.56 -13.63
CA VAL A 386 24.37 -4.69 -13.16
C VAL A 386 24.25 -4.79 -11.65
N VAL A 387 24.31 -6.00 -11.11
CA VAL A 387 24.29 -6.26 -9.66
C VAL A 387 25.50 -5.60 -8.99
N ASP A 388 26.69 -5.76 -9.56
CA ASP A 388 27.93 -5.18 -9.05
C ASP A 388 27.92 -3.65 -9.13
N ALA A 389 27.43 -3.09 -10.24
CA ALA A 389 27.36 -1.64 -10.41
C ALA A 389 26.30 -1.01 -9.50
N LEU A 390 25.11 -1.63 -9.37
CA LEU A 390 24.12 -1.24 -8.38
C LEU A 390 24.69 -1.33 -6.98
N THR A 391 25.31 -2.44 -6.60
CA THR A 391 25.89 -2.63 -5.27
C THR A 391 26.94 -1.57 -4.97
N THR A 392 27.83 -1.28 -5.93
CA THR A 392 28.88 -0.26 -5.77
C THR A 392 28.28 1.13 -5.64
N PHE A 393 27.28 1.45 -6.47
CA PHE A 393 26.57 2.72 -6.45
C PHE A 393 25.77 2.92 -5.15
N LEU A 394 25.04 1.90 -4.71
CA LEU A 394 24.29 1.87 -3.46
C LEU A 394 25.20 1.97 -2.23
N ASN A 395 26.39 1.35 -2.26
CA ASN A 395 27.39 1.51 -1.20
C ASN A 395 27.89 2.96 -1.11
N ALA A 396 28.17 3.60 -2.23
CA ALA A 396 28.62 4.98 -2.26
C ALA A 396 27.56 5.96 -1.71
N LEU A 397 26.27 5.63 -1.83
CA LEU A 397 25.18 6.40 -1.22
C LEU A 397 24.92 6.01 0.25
N GLY A 398 25.15 4.75 0.62
CA GLY A 398 24.87 4.23 1.97
C GLY A 398 25.75 4.82 3.08
N ASP A 399 26.95 5.29 2.76
CA ASP A 399 27.91 5.82 3.75
C ASP A 399 27.48 7.16 4.40
N GLU A 400 26.42 7.82 3.90
CA GLU A 400 25.90 9.11 4.41
C GLU A 400 24.45 9.06 4.92
N SER A 401 23.90 7.87 5.23
CA SER A 401 22.46 7.69 5.52
C SER A 401 21.53 8.10 4.36
N ASN A 402 22.00 8.06 3.11
CA ASN A 402 21.17 8.18 1.90
C ASN A 402 20.59 6.82 1.46
N ASP A 403 20.61 5.84 2.38
CA ASP A 403 20.03 4.51 2.23
C ASP A 403 18.49 4.52 2.28
N ILE A 404 17.89 5.61 2.73
CA ILE A 404 16.45 5.75 2.99
C ILE A 404 15.86 6.99 2.32
N ALA A 405 14.55 7.15 2.36
CA ALA A 405 13.86 8.24 1.67
C ALA A 405 14.26 9.62 2.21
N ASP A 406 14.84 10.44 1.34
CA ASP A 406 15.27 11.80 1.67
C ASP A 406 14.22 12.84 1.26
N TRP A 407 13.70 13.55 2.26
CA TRP A 407 12.70 14.62 2.12
C TRP A 407 13.32 16.01 2.42
N THR A 408 14.55 16.25 1.96
CA THR A 408 15.23 17.56 2.08
C THR A 408 14.74 18.55 1.00
N PRO A 409 14.45 19.81 1.37
CA PRO A 409 14.56 20.40 2.71
C PRO A 409 13.45 19.90 3.64
N ASN A 410 13.78 19.66 4.92
CA ASN A 410 12.81 19.29 5.94
C ASN A 410 11.66 20.33 6.01
N PRO A 411 10.43 19.96 5.62
CA PRO A 411 9.31 20.89 5.60
C PRO A 411 8.84 21.29 7.02
N PHE A 412 9.33 20.61 8.05
CA PHE A 412 8.98 20.86 9.44
C PHE A 412 10.11 21.47 10.26
N LYS A 413 11.17 21.96 9.61
CA LYS A 413 12.24 22.70 10.29
C LYS A 413 11.67 23.93 11.01
N GLY A 414 11.95 24.05 12.29
CA GLY A 414 11.45 25.11 13.17
C GLY A 414 9.97 24.98 13.56
N TRP A 415 9.29 23.88 13.19
CA TRP A 415 7.91 23.62 13.57
C TRP A 415 7.82 22.78 14.85
N ASN A 416 6.97 23.20 15.79
CA ASN A 416 6.71 22.48 17.04
C ASN A 416 8.00 22.08 17.79
N THR A 417 8.96 23.00 17.93
CA THR A 417 10.32 22.74 18.45
C THR A 417 10.38 22.13 19.85
N ALA A 418 9.31 22.25 20.64
CA ALA A 418 9.21 21.65 21.97
C ALA A 418 9.00 20.13 21.95
N LYS A 419 8.41 19.59 20.86
CA LYS A 419 8.05 18.16 20.76
C LYS A 419 8.62 17.47 19.52
N ASN A 420 8.84 18.23 18.44
CA ASN A 420 9.25 17.66 17.17
C ASN A 420 10.74 17.35 17.12
N PRO A 421 11.13 16.05 17.09
CA PRO A 421 12.53 15.65 17.09
C PRO A 421 13.26 16.10 15.81
N SER A 422 12.53 16.33 14.71
CA SER A 422 13.12 16.81 13.45
C SER A 422 13.20 18.33 13.35
N ALA A 423 12.66 19.10 14.30
CA ALA A 423 12.50 20.54 14.15
C ALA A 423 13.82 21.31 13.96
N ASN A 424 14.93 20.79 14.51
CA ASN A 424 16.24 21.42 14.37
C ASN A 424 17.04 20.92 13.16
N GLU A 425 16.53 19.88 12.48
CA GLU A 425 17.21 19.23 11.37
C GLU A 425 16.84 19.89 10.04
N THR A 426 17.84 20.05 9.17
CA THR A 426 17.61 20.46 7.76
C THR A 426 17.08 19.33 6.91
N ARG A 427 17.25 18.09 7.37
CA ARG A 427 16.97 16.86 6.66
C ARG A 427 15.83 16.12 7.35
N LEU A 428 14.84 15.70 6.58
CA LEU A 428 13.81 14.77 7.03
C LEU A 428 14.02 13.46 6.30
N THR A 429 14.10 12.36 7.04
CA THR A 429 14.25 11.02 6.48
C THR A 429 13.12 10.12 6.91
N LEU A 430 12.58 9.39 5.95
CA LEU A 430 11.48 8.45 6.14
C LEU A 430 11.87 7.04 5.69
N VAL A 431 11.20 6.04 6.25
CA VAL A 431 11.38 4.62 5.91
C VAL A 431 10.03 3.94 5.65
N ASP A 432 10.09 2.65 5.32
CA ASP A 432 8.91 1.81 5.16
C ASP A 432 8.00 1.91 6.40
N GLY A 433 6.71 2.14 6.19
CA GLY A 433 5.73 2.34 7.27
C GLY A 433 5.41 1.10 8.09
N GLY A 434 5.97 -0.06 7.75
CA GLY A 434 5.88 -1.29 8.53
C GLY A 434 7.07 -1.55 9.45
N GLU A 435 8.11 -0.69 9.44
CA GLU A 435 9.33 -0.91 10.24
C GLU A 435 9.12 -0.81 11.75
N ASP A 436 8.05 -0.15 12.20
CA ASP A 436 7.64 -0.07 13.61
C ASP A 436 6.76 -1.25 14.08
N LEU A 437 6.66 -2.31 13.26
CA LEU A 437 5.81 -3.50 13.40
C LEU A 437 4.31 -3.27 13.14
N GLN A 438 3.84 -2.03 12.93
CA GLN A 438 2.45 -1.74 12.57
C GLN A 438 2.21 -1.96 11.07
N ASN A 439 2.56 -3.15 10.56
CA ASN A 439 2.58 -3.48 9.14
C ASN A 439 1.20 -3.41 8.43
N VAL A 440 0.09 -3.34 9.18
CA VAL A 440 -1.23 -2.94 8.69
C VAL A 440 -1.47 -1.47 9.06
N PRO A 441 -1.74 -0.58 8.07
CA PRO A 441 -1.86 0.87 8.29
C PRO A 441 -3.19 1.26 8.96
N TYR A 442 -3.36 0.90 10.23
CA TYR A 442 -4.53 1.26 11.03
C TYR A 442 -4.53 2.72 11.45
N HIS A 443 -3.36 3.29 11.77
CA HIS A 443 -3.23 4.58 12.42
C HIS A 443 -4.06 5.71 11.75
N PRO A 444 -4.07 5.87 10.41
CA PRO A 444 -4.88 6.88 9.76
C PRO A 444 -6.39 6.75 10.03
N HIS A 445 -6.89 5.53 10.28
CA HIS A 445 -8.30 5.26 10.57
C HIS A 445 -8.69 5.50 12.03
N LEU A 446 -7.71 5.59 12.93
CA LEU A 446 -7.94 5.78 14.38
C LEU A 446 -8.09 7.25 14.76
N PHE A 447 -7.80 8.17 13.84
CA PHE A 447 -7.95 9.60 14.09
C PHE A 447 -9.43 9.96 14.27
N ARG A 448 -9.78 10.48 15.46
CA ARG A 448 -11.18 10.65 15.89
C ARG A 448 -12.02 11.51 14.96
N GLU A 449 -11.44 12.54 14.34
CA GLU A 449 -12.19 13.41 13.43
C GLU A 449 -12.62 12.70 12.14
N ARG A 450 -11.92 11.65 11.71
CA ARG A 450 -12.34 10.81 10.57
C ARG A 450 -13.56 9.96 10.89
N ARG A 451 -13.86 9.74 12.18
CA ARG A 451 -15.04 9.02 12.68
C ARG A 451 -15.27 7.70 11.96
N VAL A 452 -14.22 6.90 11.76
CA VAL A 452 -14.32 5.58 11.15
C VAL A 452 -15.07 4.65 12.11
N ASP A 453 -16.10 3.97 11.60
CA ASP A 453 -16.94 3.05 12.38
C ASP A 453 -16.39 1.62 12.35
N VAL A 454 -15.85 1.20 11.20
CA VAL A 454 -15.26 -0.14 10.98
C VAL A 454 -14.07 -0.06 10.03
N VAL A 455 -13.04 -0.87 10.27
CA VAL A 455 -11.91 -1.08 9.35
C VAL A 455 -11.85 -2.52 8.91
N PHE A 456 -11.87 -2.76 7.60
CA PHE A 456 -11.54 -4.07 7.01
C PHE A 456 -10.06 -4.09 6.65
N SER A 457 -9.27 -4.92 7.33
CA SER A 457 -7.83 -5.01 7.13
C SER A 457 -7.41 -6.33 6.51
N ILE A 458 -6.53 -6.25 5.52
CA ILE A 458 -5.86 -7.40 4.92
C ILE A 458 -4.44 -7.46 5.45
N ASP A 459 -4.14 -8.50 6.23
CA ASP A 459 -2.81 -8.74 6.78
C ASP A 459 -2.08 -9.79 5.95
N SER A 460 -1.02 -9.37 5.25
CA SER A 460 -0.14 -10.23 4.44
C SER A 460 1.28 -10.27 5.01
N SER A 461 1.43 -10.02 6.32
CA SER A 461 2.71 -10.07 7.02
C SER A 461 3.32 -11.48 6.97
N ALA A 462 4.65 -11.55 7.08
CA ALA A 462 5.42 -12.80 7.06
C ALA A 462 6.04 -13.04 8.44
N ASP A 463 5.19 -13.24 9.45
CA ASP A 463 5.58 -13.20 10.87
C ASP A 463 5.99 -14.56 11.44
N THR A 464 5.46 -15.63 10.84
CA THR A 464 5.77 -17.02 11.19
C THR A 464 6.96 -17.56 10.38
N ASP A 465 7.57 -18.65 10.84
CA ASP A 465 8.69 -19.32 10.13
C ASP A 465 8.35 -19.74 8.70
N SER A 466 7.06 -19.91 8.40
CA SER A 466 6.52 -20.24 7.08
C SER A 466 5.93 -19.02 6.36
N SER A 467 6.23 -17.79 6.80
CA SER A 467 5.85 -16.52 6.15
C SER A 467 4.34 -16.23 6.07
N TRP A 468 3.57 -16.68 7.06
CA TRP A 468 2.17 -16.28 7.27
C TRP A 468 2.00 -15.29 8.43
N PRO A 469 0.90 -14.51 8.46
CA PRO A 469 0.60 -13.59 9.55
C PRO A 469 0.36 -14.31 10.89
N ASP A 470 0.67 -13.64 11.99
CA ASP A 470 0.35 -14.13 13.35
C ASP A 470 -0.31 -13.07 14.25
N GLY A 471 -0.68 -11.92 13.68
CA GLY A 471 -1.32 -10.82 14.39
C GLY A 471 -0.35 -9.78 14.97
N ALA A 472 0.96 -9.93 14.80
CA ALA A 472 1.97 -8.99 15.28
C ALA A 472 1.63 -7.52 15.01
N SER A 473 1.12 -7.20 13.81
CA SER A 473 0.74 -5.82 13.48
C SER A 473 -0.43 -5.28 14.32
N ALA A 474 -1.48 -6.08 14.53
CA ALA A 474 -2.61 -5.64 15.35
C ALA A 474 -2.20 -5.49 16.83
N ILE A 475 -1.29 -6.36 17.29
CA ILE A 475 -0.69 -6.29 18.64
C ILE A 475 0.13 -5.02 18.79
N ALA A 476 1.02 -4.72 17.84
CA ALA A 476 1.86 -3.52 17.86
C ALA A 476 1.02 -2.23 17.88
N THR A 477 -0.04 -2.15 17.08
CA THR A 477 -0.96 -1.00 17.10
C THR A 477 -1.73 -0.90 18.42
N TYR A 478 -2.17 -2.03 19.00
CA TYR A 478 -2.78 -2.03 20.32
C TYR A 478 -1.81 -1.50 21.38
N GLU A 479 -0.59 -2.03 21.44
CA GLU A 479 0.45 -1.59 22.37
C GLU A 479 0.80 -0.10 22.22
N ARG A 480 0.93 0.39 20.97
CA ARG A 480 1.11 1.81 20.71
C ARG A 480 -0.04 2.65 21.24
N SER A 481 -1.29 2.19 21.09
CA SER A 481 -2.47 2.92 21.57
C SER A 481 -2.50 3.08 23.10
N LEU A 482 -1.79 2.24 23.84
CA LEU A 482 -1.65 2.34 25.30
C LEU A 482 -0.57 3.36 25.73
N GLN A 483 0.27 3.82 24.79
CA GLN A 483 1.34 4.78 25.07
C GLN A 483 0.80 6.21 25.01
N SER A 484 0.61 6.82 26.18
CA SER A 484 0.06 8.19 26.31
C SER A 484 0.87 9.27 25.60
N SER A 485 2.16 9.03 25.34
CA SER A 485 3.07 9.94 24.62
C SER A 485 2.75 10.07 23.13
N VAL A 486 2.14 9.05 22.51
CA VAL A 486 1.88 9.00 21.06
C VAL A 486 0.41 8.80 20.72
N ALA A 487 -0.40 8.19 21.58
CA ALA A 487 -1.79 7.89 21.28
C ALA A 487 -2.61 9.14 20.91
N ASN A 488 -2.37 10.30 21.53
CA ASN A 488 -3.04 11.58 21.18
C ASN A 488 -4.58 11.50 20.99
N GLY A 489 -5.26 10.71 21.82
CA GLY A 489 -6.69 10.47 21.69
C GLY A 489 -7.09 9.41 20.65
N THR A 490 -6.17 8.89 19.83
CA THR A 490 -6.39 7.63 19.11
C THR A 490 -6.52 6.46 20.09
N GLY A 491 -7.28 5.44 19.71
CA GLY A 491 -7.45 4.22 20.46
C GLY A 491 -7.49 3.03 19.53
N PHE A 492 -7.23 1.84 20.06
CA PHE A 492 -7.35 0.59 19.33
C PHE A 492 -8.02 -0.46 20.24
N PRO A 493 -8.84 -1.37 19.71
CA PRO A 493 -9.43 -2.42 20.54
C PRO A 493 -8.35 -3.35 21.09
N ALA A 494 -8.63 -4.00 22.23
CA ALA A 494 -7.76 -5.02 22.78
C ALA A 494 -7.59 -6.19 21.80
N VAL A 495 -6.36 -6.68 21.71
CA VAL A 495 -5.94 -7.83 20.89
C VAL A 495 -5.13 -8.78 21.78
N PRO A 496 -5.28 -10.11 21.67
CA PRO A 496 -4.49 -11.04 22.45
C PRO A 496 -3.02 -11.06 22.02
N GLY A 497 -2.15 -11.59 22.87
CA GLY A 497 -0.75 -11.87 22.50
C GLY A 497 -0.64 -12.92 21.39
N LYS A 498 0.54 -12.99 20.76
CA LYS A 498 0.84 -13.82 19.59
C LYS A 498 0.50 -15.30 19.79
N ASP A 499 0.87 -15.89 20.92
CA ASP A 499 0.60 -17.31 21.21
C ASP A 499 -0.91 -17.59 21.22
N THR A 500 -1.68 -16.77 21.93
CA THR A 500 -3.15 -16.84 21.91
C THR A 500 -3.71 -16.62 20.51
N PHE A 501 -3.16 -15.65 19.75
CA PHE A 501 -3.62 -15.31 18.40
C PHE A 501 -3.55 -16.54 17.47
N VAL A 502 -2.42 -17.24 17.48
CA VAL A 502 -2.20 -18.46 16.70
C VAL A 502 -3.01 -19.63 17.24
N ASN A 503 -2.98 -19.87 18.56
CA ASN A 503 -3.65 -21.03 19.18
C ASN A 503 -5.18 -21.00 19.02
N LEU A 504 -5.79 -19.80 18.98
CA LEU A 504 -7.23 -19.65 18.73
C LEU A 504 -7.57 -19.58 17.23
N GLY A 505 -6.56 -19.68 16.36
CA GLY A 505 -6.68 -19.64 14.91
C GLY A 505 -7.17 -18.29 14.38
N LEU A 506 -6.92 -17.19 15.10
CA LEU A 506 -7.29 -15.84 14.67
C LEU A 506 -6.50 -15.40 13.42
N ASN A 507 -5.37 -16.07 13.14
CA ASN A 507 -4.58 -15.93 11.92
C ASN A 507 -4.95 -16.95 10.82
N SER A 508 -5.96 -17.80 11.02
CA SER A 508 -6.39 -18.81 10.04
C SER A 508 -7.76 -18.53 9.42
N ARG A 509 -8.45 -17.49 9.87
CA ARG A 509 -9.77 -17.02 9.41
C ARG A 509 -9.96 -15.56 9.82
N PRO A 510 -10.95 -14.83 9.28
CA PRO A 510 -11.25 -13.50 9.79
C PRO A 510 -11.55 -13.49 11.30
N ALA A 511 -11.12 -12.44 11.99
CA ALA A 511 -11.35 -12.21 13.41
C ALA A 511 -11.76 -10.74 13.63
N PHE A 512 -12.67 -10.49 14.57
CA PHE A 512 -13.14 -9.15 14.89
C PHE A 512 -12.61 -8.69 16.25
N PHE A 513 -12.22 -7.43 16.34
CA PHE A 513 -11.79 -6.78 17.58
C PHE A 513 -12.60 -5.52 17.84
N GLY A 514 -12.92 -5.26 19.11
CA GLY A 514 -13.69 -4.09 19.51
C GLY A 514 -15.16 -4.15 19.15
N CYS A 515 -15.78 -5.33 19.12
CA CYS A 515 -17.18 -5.45 18.71
C CYS A 515 -18.14 -4.68 19.61
N ASP A 516 -17.91 -4.69 20.92
CA ASP A 516 -18.66 -3.89 21.88
C ASP A 516 -17.89 -2.59 22.20
N SER A 517 -18.43 -1.44 21.78
CA SER A 517 -17.79 -0.15 22.03
C SER A 517 -17.74 0.22 23.51
N SER A 518 -18.62 -0.34 24.34
CA SER A 518 -18.66 -0.05 25.78
C SER A 518 -17.48 -0.64 26.55
N ASN A 519 -16.81 -1.66 25.99
CA ASN A 519 -15.63 -2.30 26.57
C ASN A 519 -14.31 -1.64 26.11
N LEU A 520 -14.35 -0.60 25.29
CA LEU A 520 -13.16 0.06 24.78
C LEU A 520 -12.62 1.10 25.77
N THR A 521 -11.31 1.08 26.03
CA THR A 521 -10.63 2.09 26.87
C THR A 521 -10.64 3.47 26.22
N ALA A 522 -10.53 3.51 24.88
CA ALA A 522 -10.66 4.73 24.08
C ALA A 522 -11.51 4.42 22.84
N PRO A 523 -12.32 5.39 22.36
CA PRO A 523 -13.09 5.23 21.12
C PRO A 523 -12.20 4.75 19.98
N SER A 524 -12.61 3.65 19.35
CA SER A 524 -11.94 3.05 18.20
C SER A 524 -12.95 2.37 17.26
N PRO A 525 -12.64 2.26 15.96
CA PRO A 525 -13.46 1.49 15.04
C PRO A 525 -13.49 0.00 15.43
N LEU A 526 -14.54 -0.69 14.99
CA LEU A 526 -14.52 -2.15 14.97
C LEU A 526 -13.48 -2.60 13.94
N ILE A 527 -12.58 -3.50 14.30
CA ILE A 527 -11.55 -4.02 13.39
C ILE A 527 -12.01 -5.38 12.88
N VAL A 528 -12.18 -5.50 11.57
CA VAL A 528 -12.34 -6.77 10.85
C VAL A 528 -10.99 -7.16 10.30
N TYR A 529 -10.26 -7.98 11.05
CA TYR A 529 -8.94 -8.51 10.69
C TYR A 529 -9.09 -9.71 9.77
N ILE A 530 -8.51 -9.64 8.57
CA ILE A 530 -8.55 -10.70 7.56
C ILE A 530 -7.10 -11.12 7.25
N PRO A 531 -6.62 -12.24 7.79
CA PRO A 531 -5.26 -12.72 7.53
C PRO A 531 -5.16 -13.37 6.15
N ASN A 532 -4.01 -13.17 5.48
CA ASN A 532 -3.61 -13.99 4.36
C ASN A 532 -3.56 -15.47 4.79
N TYR A 533 -4.15 -16.34 3.98
CA TYR A 533 -4.28 -17.77 4.28
C TYR A 533 -4.36 -18.56 2.97
N PRO A 534 -3.82 -19.79 2.90
CA PRO A 534 -3.87 -20.59 1.68
C PRO A 534 -5.27 -21.17 1.48
N TYR A 535 -6.15 -20.44 0.80
CA TYR A 535 -7.46 -20.98 0.41
C TYR A 535 -7.33 -21.90 -0.81
N ILE A 536 -6.65 -21.42 -1.85
CA ILE A 536 -6.52 -22.13 -3.13
C ILE A 536 -5.12 -21.98 -3.74
N TYR A 537 -4.24 -21.17 -3.14
CA TYR A 537 -2.84 -21.05 -3.53
C TYR A 537 -1.99 -20.65 -2.31
N GLU A 538 -0.74 -21.09 -2.27
CA GLU A 538 0.24 -20.69 -1.25
C GLU A 538 0.81 -19.32 -1.60
N SER A 539 0.11 -18.27 -1.17
CA SER A 539 0.45 -16.87 -1.45
C SER A 539 1.56 -16.31 -0.55
N ASN A 540 2.15 -17.09 0.36
CA ASN A 540 3.21 -16.71 1.29
C ASN A 540 4.62 -16.60 0.64
N ILE A 541 4.67 -16.04 -0.57
CA ILE A 541 5.93 -15.78 -1.27
C ILE A 541 6.84 -14.81 -0.48
N SER A 542 8.14 -14.83 -0.75
CA SER A 542 9.08 -13.93 -0.06
C SER A 542 8.76 -12.45 -0.30
N THR A 543 8.91 -11.63 0.73
CA THR A 543 8.81 -10.16 0.62
C THR A 543 9.82 -9.59 -0.38
N PHE A 544 10.96 -10.28 -0.56
CA PHE A 544 12.07 -9.85 -1.43
C PHE A 544 12.02 -10.48 -2.82
N GLN A 545 10.95 -11.20 -3.17
CA GLN A 545 10.84 -11.76 -4.51
C GLN A 545 10.69 -10.63 -5.53
N MET A 546 11.62 -10.54 -6.49
CA MET A 546 11.72 -9.41 -7.42
C MET A 546 11.06 -9.66 -8.78
N ALA A 547 10.59 -10.88 -9.05
CA ALA A 547 9.85 -11.28 -10.25
C ALA A 547 8.77 -12.30 -9.87
N ILE A 548 7.56 -12.11 -10.39
CA ILE A 548 6.39 -12.98 -10.18
C ILE A 548 5.86 -13.38 -11.56
N LYS A 549 5.86 -14.69 -11.85
CA LYS A 549 5.30 -15.16 -13.13
C LYS A 549 3.81 -14.86 -13.22
N SER A 550 3.32 -14.54 -14.41
CA SER A 550 1.92 -14.14 -14.61
C SER A 550 0.91 -15.15 -14.06
N ASP A 551 1.16 -16.46 -14.18
CA ASP A 551 0.27 -17.50 -13.64
C ASP A 551 0.29 -17.56 -12.10
N GLU A 552 1.45 -17.37 -11.49
CA GLU A 552 1.60 -17.20 -10.04
C GLU A 552 0.95 -15.90 -9.54
N ARG A 553 1.16 -14.78 -10.23
CA ARG A 553 0.52 -13.48 -9.94
C ARG A 553 -0.99 -13.66 -9.89
N ASP A 554 -1.56 -14.26 -10.93
CA ASP A 554 -3.00 -14.47 -11.06
C ASP A 554 -3.53 -15.42 -9.98
N ALA A 555 -2.74 -16.45 -9.60
CA ALA A 555 -3.10 -17.37 -8.52
C ALA A 555 -3.10 -16.70 -7.13
N ILE A 556 -2.13 -15.80 -6.86
CA ILE A 556 -2.09 -15.02 -5.62
C ILE A 556 -3.28 -14.06 -5.54
N VAL A 557 -3.63 -13.38 -6.64
CA VAL A 557 -4.82 -12.51 -6.71
C VAL A 557 -6.10 -13.32 -6.48
N GLN A 558 -6.23 -14.49 -7.11
CA GLN A 558 -7.37 -15.39 -6.87
C GLN A 558 -7.44 -15.88 -5.43
N ASN A 559 -6.31 -16.18 -4.80
CA ASN A 559 -6.28 -16.54 -3.38
C ASN A 559 -6.70 -15.37 -2.49
N GLY A 560 -6.26 -14.14 -2.78
CA GLY A 560 -6.68 -12.94 -2.05
C GLY A 560 -8.19 -12.68 -2.15
N TRP A 561 -8.80 -12.95 -3.31
CA TRP A 561 -10.25 -12.96 -3.46
C TRP A 561 -10.91 -13.99 -2.54
N ALA A 562 -10.40 -15.22 -2.54
CA ALA A 562 -10.91 -16.29 -1.69
C ALA A 562 -10.75 -15.97 -0.19
N VAL A 563 -9.64 -15.34 0.21
CA VAL A 563 -9.40 -14.85 1.58
C VAL A 563 -10.48 -13.84 1.99
N ALA A 564 -10.71 -12.80 1.18
CA ALA A 564 -11.66 -11.74 1.52
C ALA A 564 -13.13 -12.18 1.52
N THR A 565 -13.47 -13.21 0.74
CA THR A 565 -14.84 -13.72 0.58
C THR A 565 -15.09 -15.00 1.36
N GLN A 566 -14.10 -15.55 2.05
CA GLN A 566 -14.15 -16.91 2.59
C GLN A 566 -14.58 -17.95 1.54
N LEU A 567 -13.93 -17.87 0.37
CA LEU A 567 -14.20 -18.66 -0.83
C LEU A 567 -15.65 -18.47 -1.31
N ASN A 568 -16.07 -17.23 -1.55
CA ASN A 568 -17.44 -16.86 -1.95
C ASN A 568 -18.51 -17.35 -0.96
N SER A 569 -18.25 -17.19 0.35
CA SER A 569 -19.05 -17.73 1.46
C SER A 569 -19.19 -19.27 1.46
N THR A 570 -18.29 -19.99 0.80
CA THR A 570 -18.29 -21.47 0.85
C THR A 570 -17.75 -22.00 2.16
N ARG A 571 -16.70 -21.35 2.71
CA ARG A 571 -16.12 -21.75 4.00
C ARG A 571 -17.05 -21.42 5.17
N ASP A 572 -17.68 -20.25 5.12
CA ASP A 572 -18.73 -19.85 6.04
C ASP A 572 -19.88 -19.17 5.25
N PRO A 573 -21.05 -19.82 5.12
CA PRO A 573 -22.23 -19.27 4.46
C PRO A 573 -22.74 -17.95 5.04
N ASP A 574 -22.41 -17.65 6.29
CA ASP A 574 -22.82 -16.43 6.99
C ASP A 574 -21.82 -15.28 6.85
N TRP A 575 -20.65 -15.50 6.22
CA TRP A 575 -19.58 -14.51 6.18
C TRP A 575 -20.05 -13.15 5.64
N ALA A 576 -20.74 -13.13 4.50
CA ALA A 576 -21.26 -11.89 3.93
C ALA A 576 -22.26 -11.16 4.86
N VAL A 577 -23.05 -11.92 5.62
CA VAL A 577 -23.95 -11.36 6.65
C VAL A 577 -23.15 -10.75 7.78
N CYS A 578 -22.11 -11.43 8.25
CA CYS A 578 -21.24 -10.93 9.32
C CYS A 578 -20.46 -9.68 8.91
N VAL A 579 -20.07 -9.55 7.64
CA VAL A 579 -19.53 -8.31 7.07
C VAL A 579 -20.57 -7.19 7.13
N GLY A 580 -21.81 -7.43 6.70
CA GLY A 580 -22.90 -6.43 6.80
C GLY A 580 -23.21 -6.02 8.24
N CYS A 581 -23.15 -6.95 9.17
CA CYS A 581 -23.30 -6.68 10.60
C CYS A 581 -22.14 -5.84 11.16
N ALA A 582 -20.90 -6.13 10.77
CA ALA A 582 -19.73 -5.34 11.13
C ALA A 582 -19.82 -3.90 10.57
N MET A 583 -20.28 -3.74 9.32
CA MET A 583 -20.54 -2.43 8.72
C MET A 583 -21.52 -1.60 9.56
N LEU A 584 -22.57 -2.20 10.09
CA LEU A 584 -23.62 -1.50 10.82
C LEU A 584 -23.42 -1.45 12.34
N ALA A 585 -22.37 -2.06 12.90
CA ALA A 585 -22.20 -2.22 14.34
C ALA A 585 -22.31 -0.89 15.11
N ARG A 586 -21.49 0.10 14.75
CA ARG A 586 -21.54 1.45 15.35
C ARG A 586 -22.78 2.25 14.95
N SER A 587 -23.37 1.94 13.80
CA SER A 587 -24.63 2.56 13.39
C SER A 587 -25.79 2.16 14.32
N PHE A 588 -25.88 0.87 14.68
CA PHE A 588 -26.88 0.38 15.62
C PHE A 588 -26.76 1.07 16.98
N GLU A 589 -25.55 1.22 17.50
CA GLU A 589 -25.28 1.95 18.74
C GLU A 589 -25.72 3.41 18.65
N ARG A 590 -25.27 4.13 17.60
CA ARG A 590 -25.54 5.56 17.41
C ARG A 590 -27.03 5.87 17.23
N THR A 591 -27.77 4.97 16.58
CA THR A 591 -29.23 5.09 16.37
C THR A 591 -30.06 4.44 17.49
N ARG A 592 -29.42 3.78 18.47
CA ARG A 592 -30.07 2.96 19.50
C ARG A 592 -30.99 1.89 18.92
N THR A 593 -30.64 1.35 17.76
CA THR A 593 -31.37 0.26 17.12
C THR A 593 -30.95 -1.06 17.75
N ALA A 594 -31.93 -1.92 18.05
CA ALA A 594 -31.64 -3.26 18.55
C ALA A 594 -30.81 -4.04 17.51
N VAL A 595 -29.64 -4.53 17.92
CA VAL A 595 -28.76 -5.33 17.06
C VAL A 595 -29.50 -6.60 16.64
N PRO A 596 -29.64 -6.91 15.34
CA PRO A 596 -30.34 -8.11 14.89
C PRO A 596 -29.74 -9.40 15.46
N ASP A 597 -30.58 -10.41 15.70
CA ASP A 597 -30.17 -11.70 16.28
C ASP A 597 -29.03 -12.35 15.49
N LYS A 598 -29.11 -12.28 14.16
CA LYS A 598 -28.07 -12.81 13.29
C LYS A 598 -26.75 -12.06 13.43
N CYS A 599 -26.80 -10.74 13.63
CA CYS A 599 -25.59 -9.96 13.93
C CYS A 599 -25.00 -10.30 15.28
N ARG A 600 -25.82 -10.57 16.30
CA ARG A 600 -25.31 -11.07 17.60
C ARG A 600 -24.60 -12.40 17.45
N GLN A 601 -25.13 -13.34 16.64
CA GLN A 601 -24.46 -14.60 16.32
C GLN A 601 -23.12 -14.38 15.60
N CYS A 602 -23.09 -13.49 14.61
CA CYS A 602 -21.84 -13.10 13.94
C CYS A 602 -20.80 -12.59 14.94
N PHE A 603 -21.20 -11.72 15.87
CA PHE A 603 -20.29 -11.22 16.89
C PHE A 603 -19.85 -12.32 17.87
N THR A 604 -20.71 -13.26 18.24
CA THR A 604 -20.28 -14.44 19.02
C THR A 604 -19.23 -15.29 18.29
N ASN A 605 -19.34 -15.43 16.97
CA ASN A 605 -18.46 -16.31 16.19
C ASN A 605 -17.13 -15.67 15.83
N TYR A 606 -17.12 -14.36 15.52
CA TYR A 606 -15.96 -13.67 14.99
C TYR A 606 -15.24 -12.79 16.01
N CYS A 607 -15.94 -12.26 17.02
CA CYS A 607 -15.32 -11.38 17.98
C CYS A 607 -14.47 -12.17 18.96
N TRP A 608 -13.21 -11.78 19.10
CA TRP A 608 -12.41 -12.27 20.20
C TRP A 608 -13.05 -11.81 21.53
N ASN A 609 -13.29 -12.77 22.41
CA ASN A 609 -14.06 -12.59 23.64
C ASN A 609 -13.20 -12.45 24.91
N GLY A 610 -11.88 -12.27 24.75
CA GLY A 610 -10.95 -12.20 25.87
C GLY A 610 -10.34 -13.54 26.30
N THR A 611 -10.69 -14.66 25.66
CA THR A 611 -10.08 -15.97 25.96
C THR A 611 -8.59 -15.95 25.63
N LEU A 612 -7.77 -16.49 26.53
CA LEU A 612 -6.32 -16.59 26.38
C LEU A 612 -5.87 -18.06 26.30
N ASN A 613 -4.90 -18.32 25.43
CA ASN A 613 -4.13 -19.56 25.37
C ASN A 613 -2.66 -19.22 25.09
N GLU A 614 -1.90 -18.97 26.16
CA GLU A 614 -0.49 -18.58 26.11
C GLU A 614 0.48 -19.79 26.03
N THR A 615 0.00 -20.96 25.61
CA THR A 615 0.90 -22.09 25.34
C THR A 615 1.70 -21.81 24.07
N LYS A 616 2.99 -22.19 24.03
CA LYS A 616 3.79 -22.01 22.82
C LYS A 616 3.13 -22.78 21.65
N PRO A 617 2.73 -22.09 20.55
CA PRO A 617 2.08 -22.76 19.43
C PRO A 617 3.06 -23.70 18.71
N ALA A 618 2.52 -24.75 18.09
CA ALA A 618 3.28 -25.55 17.14
C ALA A 618 3.72 -24.69 15.94
N PRO A 619 4.77 -25.09 15.19
CA PRO A 619 5.12 -24.43 13.93
C PRO A 619 3.89 -24.26 13.04
N TYR A 620 3.60 -23.02 12.65
CA TYR A 620 2.41 -22.71 11.89
C TYR A 620 2.63 -23.10 10.43
N VAL A 621 2.05 -24.21 9.98
CA VAL A 621 2.14 -24.67 8.59
C VAL A 621 0.71 -24.98 8.13
N PRO A 622 -0.05 -23.95 7.68
CA PRO A 622 -1.43 -24.16 7.28
C PRO A 622 -1.51 -25.03 6.02
N SER A 623 -2.62 -25.76 5.89
CA SER A 623 -2.93 -26.51 4.68
C SER A 623 -3.91 -25.74 3.81
N LEU A 624 -3.90 -26.02 2.50
CA LEU A 624 -4.86 -25.47 1.56
C LEU A 624 -6.29 -25.82 1.98
N TYR A 625 -7.15 -24.81 2.11
CA TYR A 625 -8.55 -25.02 2.49
C TYR A 625 -9.37 -25.68 1.38
N GLY A 626 -9.18 -25.23 0.15
CA GLY A 626 -9.93 -25.64 -1.04
C GLY A 626 -9.06 -26.36 -2.07
N LYS A 627 -9.62 -26.55 -3.27
CA LYS A 627 -8.90 -27.18 -4.38
C LYS A 627 -7.75 -26.27 -4.85
N PRO A 628 -6.49 -26.75 -4.89
CA PRO A 628 -5.36 -25.93 -5.32
C PRO A 628 -5.48 -25.50 -6.78
N ILE A 629 -5.06 -24.27 -7.06
CA ILE A 629 -4.67 -23.83 -8.39
C ILE A 629 -3.31 -24.45 -8.69
N LEU A 630 -3.25 -25.25 -9.76
CA LEU A 630 -1.99 -25.77 -10.28
C LEU A 630 -1.38 -24.72 -11.20
N SER A 631 -0.52 -23.87 -10.65
CA SER A 631 0.30 -22.97 -11.44
C SER A 631 1.43 -23.77 -12.12
N LYS A 632 1.70 -23.47 -13.40
CA LYS A 632 2.68 -24.20 -14.20
C LYS A 632 4.10 -23.85 -13.77
N SER A 633 4.31 -22.62 -13.26
CA SER A 633 5.60 -22.12 -12.77
C SER A 633 5.97 -22.67 -11.38
N SER A 634 5.00 -22.97 -10.52
CA SER A 634 5.24 -23.45 -9.13
C SER A 634 5.73 -24.91 -9.04
N GLY A 635 5.56 -25.69 -10.13
CA GLY A 635 5.99 -27.09 -10.19
C GLY A 635 7.51 -27.31 -10.11
N ALA A 636 8.31 -26.28 -10.41
CA ALA A 636 9.77 -26.36 -10.28
C ALA A 636 10.26 -26.07 -8.85
N ALA A 637 9.57 -25.20 -8.10
CA ALA A 637 9.93 -24.88 -6.70
C ALA A 637 9.46 -25.95 -5.70
N GLY A 638 8.36 -26.65 -6.01
CA GLY A 638 7.80 -27.70 -5.14
C GLY A 638 8.70 -28.95 -4.97
N GLN A 639 9.63 -29.21 -5.89
CA GLN A 639 10.58 -30.32 -5.76
C GLN A 639 11.74 -30.02 -4.78
N GLU A 640 12.10 -28.75 -4.56
CA GLU A 640 13.15 -28.39 -3.60
C GLU A 640 12.65 -28.40 -2.14
N LEU A 641 11.38 -28.06 -1.89
CA LEU A 641 10.81 -28.14 -0.54
C LEU A 641 10.72 -29.57 0.00
N SER A 642 10.50 -30.56 -0.88
CA SER A 642 10.50 -31.98 -0.50
C SER A 642 11.92 -32.48 -0.18
N ALA A 643 12.95 -31.93 -0.84
CA ALA A 643 14.35 -32.20 -0.53
C ALA A 643 14.79 -31.54 0.80
N MET A 644 14.29 -30.35 1.13
CA MET A 644 14.59 -29.69 2.41
C MET A 644 14.01 -30.43 3.63
N MET A 645 12.81 -31.01 3.53
CA MET A 645 12.24 -31.83 4.61
C MET A 645 13.05 -33.09 4.90
N THR A 646 13.77 -33.63 3.92
CA THR A 646 14.65 -34.80 4.13
C THR A 646 16.01 -34.42 4.72
N THR A 647 16.55 -33.24 4.44
CA THR A 647 17.81 -32.77 5.06
C THR A 647 17.65 -32.22 6.48
N VAL A 648 16.54 -31.55 6.83
CA VAL A 648 16.32 -31.08 8.21
C VAL A 648 16.09 -32.25 9.17
N GLY A 649 15.46 -33.35 8.70
CA GLY A 649 15.33 -34.59 9.47
C GLY A 649 16.66 -35.30 9.78
N LEU A 650 17.70 -35.08 8.98
CA LEU A 650 19.02 -35.70 9.19
C LEU A 650 19.97 -34.84 10.05
N VAL A 651 19.79 -33.52 10.08
CA VAL A 651 20.61 -32.63 10.95
C VAL A 651 20.16 -32.68 12.41
N VAL A 652 18.88 -32.97 12.69
CA VAL A 652 18.36 -33.13 14.06
C VAL A 652 18.86 -34.43 14.74
N MET A 653 19.29 -35.43 13.97
CA MET A 653 19.90 -36.66 14.54
C MET A 653 21.42 -36.56 14.78
N ALA A 654 22.10 -35.53 14.27
CA ALA A 654 23.55 -35.36 14.46
C ALA A 654 23.93 -34.48 15.67
N VAL A 655 23.01 -33.65 16.18
CA VAL A 655 23.28 -32.70 17.28
C VAL A 655 22.99 -33.28 18.68
N THR A 656 22.40 -34.48 18.76
CA THR A 656 22.16 -35.18 20.04
C THR A 656 23.29 -36.13 20.47
N ALA A 657 24.39 -36.22 19.70
CA ALA A 657 25.53 -37.10 20.00
C ALA A 657 26.78 -36.39 20.59
N PHE A 658 26.74 -35.07 20.81
CA PHE A 658 27.80 -34.32 21.49
C PHE A 658 27.23 -33.56 22.69
N ASN A 659 26.80 -34.32 23.70
CA ASN A 659 26.76 -33.91 25.11
C ASN A 659 26.47 -35.16 25.96
N LEU A 660 27.49 -36.01 26.07
CA LEU A 660 27.74 -36.92 27.19
C LEU A 660 29.25 -36.98 27.43
#